data_AF-A0A1Z9QKE6-F1
#
_entry.id   AF-A0A1Z9QKE6-F1
#
_cell.length_a   1.000
_cell.length_b   1.000
_cell.length_c   1.000
_cell.angle_alpha   90.00
_cell.angle_beta   90.00
_cell.angle_gamma   90.00
#
_symmetry.space_group_name_H-M   'P 1'
#
loop_
_entity.id
_entity.type
_entity.pdbx_description
1 polymer ?
#
loop_
_entity_poly.entity_id
_entity_poly.type
_entity_poly.pdbx_seq_one_letter_code
_entity_poly.pdbx_strand_id
1 'polypeptide(L)'
;MRFLANGSFLLPALNPLRASALNPPLHQHWLDQSNRFPELERQTQSVFHIIDALRAVKKSYIHCFIHEHLFIDTPTPRLRTTNCPLLPDDLGLSCTPSNQISISLATSVTLQFMLLRIRQLFGFTTYYGSFCYYLLLLPLLDPWETQERFQKRLKKTARISMRAFGVHVKLQGFDNLKDDTNTIIIANHSSWFDQIALIDSLDIPLAFVANAKYFKYPGLNRVLRKMGSVPVLGRDIAQSLSASRETLQAGKWLVIYPEGTRSTSLLPFRRGAALLAQQTGVPLQPVIIHGAEEVLPRRRSLLNVRPGVITLTILPSIPKPDTISTKLCMQQIQSCFTDRETTLKTESFTRPDDQILSTPLVTANSHPEHKTSIRHHLSSSRQEVASYSYRHDNDCHESADRQPENVSTATDTRPEAVNHMTHNTAKATTDAENYPVDINALKPNNGLGIFYFTCAIMLTTVSITLSLSSNMWGWLLGQLLLSITFIQWFAILHEAGHKTMFQSRWLNRWICYIAGFFALIPGDCWRLVHAKHHYWTGWQDLDVTTETLVPRQLRGVERLVINLCWRLWIPLFASLYRWNNYWNLPRLRKMFQRSRQKRLVTTNIVAYLLAYTAITITVGASTMLTTFGLGLLISFALQDLLILSQHTHIPMKLSEGDAVRPFTPKQQEVFTRSLTFPTWFARLILLNFDAHGLHHILPRVPGYHLHQLQARETLNCIRWWKWILAAKAVPGEILLFQNRDETGFHF
;
A
#
# COMPACT_ATOMS: atom_id res chain seq x y z
N MET A 1 72.66 35.12 14.34
CA MET A 1 72.11 34.31 15.45
C MET A 1 72.00 32.88 14.93
N ARG A 2 72.96 31.98 15.25
CA ARG A 2 72.91 30.99 16.35
C ARG A 2 71.69 30.05 16.26
N PHE A 3 71.88 28.85 15.67
CA PHE A 3 72.17 27.55 16.35
C PHE A 3 70.85 26.85 16.76
N LEU A 4 70.40 25.78 16.08
CA LEU A 4 70.76 24.35 16.24
C LEU A 4 70.27 23.77 17.59
N ALA A 5 69.69 22.56 17.70
CA ALA A 5 70.16 21.33 17.08
C ALA A 5 69.12 20.18 17.03
N ASN A 6 69.27 19.30 16.01
CA ASN A 6 69.24 17.81 15.99
C ASN A 6 67.99 17.03 16.50
N GLY A 7 67.60 15.88 15.93
CA GLY A 7 68.14 15.03 14.84
C GLY A 7 67.43 13.65 14.86
N SER A 8 67.56 12.68 13.94
CA SER A 8 68.35 12.56 12.69
C SER A 8 67.84 11.41 11.79
N PHE A 9 68.27 11.44 10.52
CA PHE A 9 68.48 10.33 9.56
C PHE A 9 67.29 9.82 8.70
N LEU A 10 67.42 9.44 7.41
CA LEU A 10 68.55 9.48 6.44
C LEU A 10 68.01 9.52 4.99
N LEU A 11 68.69 10.25 4.10
CA LEU A 11 68.66 10.16 2.63
C LEU A 11 70.11 10.37 2.16
N PRO A 12 70.60 9.72 1.06
CA PRO A 12 70.52 10.39 -0.26
C PRO A 12 70.56 9.46 -1.52
N ALA A 13 70.61 10.12 -2.70
CA ALA A 13 71.13 9.68 -4.02
C ALA A 13 70.10 9.18 -5.11
N LEU A 14 70.24 9.42 -6.44
CA LEU A 14 71.13 10.35 -7.17
C LEU A 14 70.69 10.75 -8.64
N ASN A 15 69.70 11.62 -8.81
CA ASN A 15 69.61 12.57 -9.96
C ASN A 15 69.51 11.96 -11.43
N PRO A 16 69.56 12.72 -12.57
CA PRO A 16 68.46 12.65 -13.55
C PRO A 16 68.89 12.46 -15.04
N LEU A 17 68.00 12.82 -15.98
CA LEU A 17 68.16 13.00 -17.44
C LEU A 17 67.94 11.76 -18.35
N ARG A 18 66.84 11.78 -19.12
CA ARG A 18 66.87 12.26 -20.52
C ARG A 18 65.46 12.39 -21.11
N ALA A 19 65.25 13.47 -21.85
CA ALA A 19 64.06 13.66 -22.66
C ALA A 19 64.29 13.12 -24.08
N SER A 20 63.35 12.30 -24.59
CA SER A 20 62.96 12.23 -25.99
C SER A 20 61.93 11.12 -26.21
N ALA A 21 61.02 11.35 -27.17
CA ALA A 21 60.12 10.38 -27.83
C ALA A 21 58.66 10.24 -27.33
N LEU A 22 57.78 10.71 -28.22
CA LEU A 22 56.45 10.18 -28.56
C LEU A 22 55.19 10.72 -27.83
N ASN A 23 54.12 10.74 -28.62
CA ASN A 23 52.87 11.49 -28.47
C ASN A 23 51.78 10.73 -27.67
N PRO A 24 50.70 11.43 -27.22
CA PRO A 24 49.57 10.85 -26.47
C PRO A 24 48.66 9.95 -27.37
N PRO A 25 47.65 9.19 -26.84
CA PRO A 25 46.94 9.45 -25.57
C PRO A 25 46.57 8.26 -24.66
N LEU A 26 46.51 8.55 -23.36
CA LEU A 26 45.90 7.74 -22.29
C LEU A 26 44.35 7.67 -22.34
N HIS A 27 43.74 7.83 -23.52
CA HIS A 27 42.28 7.82 -23.69
C HIS A 27 41.70 6.42 -23.99
N GLN A 28 42.52 5.47 -24.43
CA GLN A 28 42.07 4.10 -24.72
C GLN A 28 41.97 3.21 -23.47
N HIS A 29 42.83 3.40 -22.45
CA HIS A 29 42.82 2.52 -21.27
C HIS A 29 41.60 2.75 -20.34
N TRP A 30 40.97 3.93 -20.41
CA TRP A 30 39.70 4.20 -19.71
C TRP A 30 38.45 3.73 -20.47
N LEU A 31 38.54 3.53 -21.79
CA LEU A 31 37.43 3.03 -22.60
C LEU A 31 37.26 1.51 -22.54
N ASP A 32 38.28 0.77 -22.09
CA ASP A 32 38.26 -0.70 -22.04
C ASP A 32 37.77 -1.27 -20.69
N GLN A 33 37.65 -0.43 -19.65
CA GLN A 33 37.11 -0.84 -18.34
C GLN A 33 35.60 -0.60 -18.16
N SER A 34 34.95 0.17 -19.03
CA SER A 34 33.50 0.41 -18.98
C SER A 34 32.65 -0.82 -19.32
N ASN A 35 33.23 -1.82 -19.99
CA ASN A 35 32.52 -3.01 -20.50
C ASN A 35 32.26 -4.14 -19.47
N ARG A 36 32.48 -3.94 -18.16
CA ARG A 36 32.32 -5.01 -17.14
C ARG A 36 31.11 -4.95 -16.21
N PHE A 37 30.25 -3.93 -16.26
CA PHE A 37 29.09 -3.84 -15.35
C PHE A 37 27.75 -3.42 -15.99
N PRO A 38 27.20 -4.20 -16.95
CA PRO A 38 25.90 -3.91 -17.61
C PRO A 38 24.67 -4.12 -16.71
N GLU A 39 24.85 -4.27 -15.39
CA GLU A 39 23.79 -4.52 -14.40
C GLU A 39 23.44 -3.26 -13.58
N LEU A 40 24.42 -2.38 -13.30
CA LEU A 40 24.17 -1.12 -12.57
C LEU A 40 23.35 -0.13 -13.42
N GLU A 41 23.63 -0.06 -14.72
CA GLU A 41 22.94 0.84 -15.64
C GLU A 41 21.47 0.44 -15.88
N ARG A 42 21.17 -0.87 -15.84
CA ARG A 42 19.78 -1.36 -15.86
C ARG A 42 19.02 -1.03 -14.58
N GLN A 43 19.68 -1.00 -13.42
CA GLN A 43 19.04 -0.62 -12.16
C GLN A 43 18.75 0.89 -12.10
N THR A 44 19.66 1.75 -12.56
CA THR A 44 19.40 3.21 -12.62
C THR A 44 18.35 3.56 -13.67
N GLN A 45 18.38 2.98 -14.87
CA GLN A 45 17.33 3.19 -15.89
C GLN A 45 15.93 2.75 -15.40
N SER A 46 15.84 1.69 -14.59
CA SER A 46 14.57 1.26 -13.99
C SER A 46 13.98 2.29 -13.02
N VAL A 47 14.83 2.96 -12.23
CA VAL A 47 14.40 4.05 -11.33
C VAL A 47 13.97 5.29 -12.13
N PHE A 48 14.69 5.65 -13.20
CA PHE A 48 14.27 6.74 -14.09
C PHE A 48 12.93 6.46 -14.78
N HIS A 49 12.68 5.23 -15.25
CA HIS A 49 11.37 4.88 -15.81
C HIS A 49 10.23 4.94 -14.79
N ILE A 50 10.46 4.63 -13.51
CA ILE A 50 9.47 4.83 -12.45
C ILE A 50 9.24 6.32 -12.19
N ILE A 51 10.29 7.13 -12.14
CA ILE A 51 10.20 8.59 -11.98
C ILE A 51 9.47 9.23 -13.16
N ASP A 52 9.72 8.80 -14.39
CA ASP A 52 9.05 9.31 -15.60
C ASP A 52 7.61 8.81 -15.73
N ALA A 53 7.28 7.60 -15.26
CA ALA A 53 5.90 7.16 -15.12
C ALA A 53 5.14 8.00 -14.08
N LEU A 54 5.76 8.31 -12.93
CA LEU A 54 5.20 9.18 -11.90
C LEU A 54 5.07 10.64 -12.39
N ARG A 55 6.04 11.14 -13.17
CA ARG A 55 5.93 12.44 -13.86
C ARG A 55 4.81 12.44 -14.89
N ALA A 56 4.61 11.36 -15.65
CA ALA A 56 3.54 11.26 -16.64
C ALA A 56 2.15 11.26 -15.97
N VAL A 57 1.97 10.51 -14.89
CA VAL A 57 0.76 10.57 -14.05
C VAL A 57 0.55 12.00 -13.53
N LYS A 58 1.58 12.62 -12.97
CA LYS A 58 1.51 13.99 -12.43
C LYS A 58 1.19 15.06 -13.48
N LYS A 59 1.77 14.95 -14.69
CA LYS A 59 1.46 15.85 -15.82
C LYS A 59 0.01 15.65 -16.30
N SER A 60 -0.47 14.40 -16.39
CA SER A 60 -1.86 14.13 -16.74
C SER A 60 -2.86 14.60 -15.68
N TYR A 61 -2.50 14.65 -14.40
CA TYR A 61 -3.38 15.21 -13.36
C TYR A 61 -3.42 16.74 -13.40
N ILE A 62 -2.27 17.42 -13.49
CA ILE A 62 -2.23 18.90 -13.56
C ILE A 62 -2.88 19.41 -14.86
N HIS A 63 -2.70 18.71 -15.99
CA HIS A 63 -3.31 19.08 -17.27
C HIS A 63 -4.80 18.68 -17.39
N CYS A 64 -5.35 17.88 -16.46
CA CYS A 64 -6.80 17.68 -16.35
C CYS A 64 -7.41 18.78 -15.47
N PHE A 65 -6.76 19.09 -14.35
CA PHE A 65 -7.25 20.08 -13.37
C PHE A 65 -7.28 21.53 -13.90
N ILE A 66 -6.42 21.87 -14.85
CA ILE A 66 -6.34 23.23 -15.44
C ILE A 66 -7.24 23.38 -16.68
N HIS A 67 -7.67 22.29 -17.32
CA HIS A 67 -8.31 22.34 -18.65
C HIS A 67 -9.82 22.04 -18.67
N GLU A 68 -10.42 21.71 -17.51
CA GLU A 68 -11.89 21.51 -17.35
C GLU A 68 -12.58 22.64 -16.55
N HIS A 69 -11.86 23.71 -16.18
CA HIS A 69 -12.41 24.89 -15.49
C HIS A 69 -12.38 26.19 -16.30
N LEU A 70 -11.87 26.17 -17.54
CA LEU A 70 -11.95 27.24 -18.53
C LEU A 70 -12.21 26.59 -19.90
N PHE A 71 -12.99 27.27 -20.76
CA PHE A 71 -13.58 26.79 -22.03
C PHE A 71 -14.85 25.92 -21.91
N ILE A 72 -15.98 26.61 -21.71
CA ILE A 72 -17.24 26.27 -22.39
C ILE A 72 -17.30 27.14 -23.65
N ASP A 73 -16.83 26.62 -24.79
CA ASP A 73 -17.10 27.21 -26.10
C ASP A 73 -18.33 26.54 -26.71
N THR A 74 -19.49 27.18 -26.58
CA THR A 74 -20.67 26.88 -27.40
C THR A 74 -20.87 28.02 -28.41
N PRO A 75 -20.92 27.74 -29.72
CA PRO A 75 -21.10 28.78 -30.72
C PRO A 75 -22.57 29.27 -30.74
N THR A 76 -22.83 30.40 -30.11
CA THR A 76 -24.14 31.09 -30.22
C THR A 76 -24.16 32.02 -31.45
N PRO A 77 -25.28 32.09 -32.19
CA PRO A 77 -25.40 32.97 -33.34
C PRO A 77 -25.52 34.44 -32.91
N ARG A 78 -24.94 35.35 -33.71
CA ARG A 78 -24.96 36.79 -33.46
C ARG A 78 -26.39 37.33 -33.54
N LEU A 79 -26.90 37.90 -32.45
CA LEU A 79 -28.01 38.86 -32.47
C LEU A 79 -27.60 40.16 -31.78
N ARG A 80 -28.05 41.29 -32.35
CA ARG A 80 -27.61 42.64 -31.98
C ARG A 80 -28.23 43.09 -30.66
N THR A 81 -27.46 43.87 -29.91
CA THR A 81 -27.92 44.63 -28.74
C THR A 81 -28.80 45.80 -29.16
N THR A 82 -30.06 45.84 -28.72
CA THR A 82 -30.88 47.07 -28.67
C THR A 82 -31.77 47.09 -27.42
N ASN A 83 -31.56 48.11 -26.59
CA ASN A 83 -32.50 48.78 -25.68
C ASN A 83 -33.42 47.95 -24.78
N CYS A 84 -33.14 48.01 -23.47
CA CYS A 84 -34.08 47.67 -22.41
C CYS A 84 -34.88 48.91 -21.97
N PRO A 85 -36.21 48.86 -21.86
CA PRO A 85 -37.02 49.77 -21.03
C PRO A 85 -37.28 49.16 -19.63
N LEU A 86 -37.82 49.98 -18.73
CA LEU A 86 -37.95 49.74 -17.29
C LEU A 86 -39.28 49.06 -16.85
N LEU A 87 -39.32 48.70 -15.55
CA LEU A 87 -40.48 48.41 -14.66
C LEU A 87 -41.04 46.97 -14.64
N PRO A 88 -41.65 46.53 -13.50
CA PRO A 88 -41.41 46.93 -12.10
C PRO A 88 -41.21 45.75 -11.12
N ASP A 89 -40.81 46.07 -9.89
CA ASP A 89 -40.87 45.15 -8.75
C ASP A 89 -42.34 44.83 -8.38
N ASP A 90 -42.71 43.55 -8.44
CA ASP A 90 -43.49 42.82 -7.41
C ASP A 90 -43.97 41.47 -7.96
N LEU A 91 -43.39 40.37 -7.48
CA LEU A 91 -44.03 39.06 -7.44
C LEU A 91 -43.29 38.17 -6.43
N GLY A 92 -43.80 38.13 -5.20
CA GLY A 92 -43.23 37.32 -4.13
C GLY A 92 -43.35 35.81 -4.40
N LEU A 93 -42.27 35.21 -4.89
CA LEU A 93 -42.09 33.76 -4.93
C LEU A 93 -40.96 33.36 -3.97
N SER A 94 -41.36 32.67 -2.91
CA SER A 94 -40.46 32.17 -1.86
C SER A 94 -39.45 31.18 -2.43
N CYS A 95 -38.16 31.54 -2.43
CA CYS A 95 -37.08 30.65 -2.83
C CYS A 95 -36.98 29.46 -1.87
N THR A 96 -37.36 28.27 -2.35
CA THR A 96 -37.03 26.99 -1.70
C THR A 96 -35.53 26.69 -1.88
N PRO A 97 -34.90 25.90 -0.99
CA PRO A 97 -33.45 25.91 -0.84
C PRO A 97 -32.71 25.11 -1.94
N SER A 98 -32.25 25.82 -2.97
CA SER A 98 -31.36 25.31 -4.02
C SER A 98 -30.13 24.56 -3.46
N ASN A 99 -29.64 24.96 -2.29
CA ASN A 99 -28.49 24.33 -1.62
C ASN A 99 -28.69 22.83 -1.29
N GLN A 100 -29.91 22.35 -0.99
CA GLN A 100 -30.10 20.92 -0.67
C GLN A 100 -29.95 20.03 -1.91
N ILE A 101 -30.46 20.49 -3.06
CA ILE A 101 -30.33 19.77 -4.34
C ILE A 101 -28.86 19.74 -4.77
N SER A 102 -28.15 20.87 -4.66
CA SER A 102 -26.71 20.95 -4.97
C SER A 102 -25.85 20.00 -4.12
N ILE A 103 -26.11 19.89 -2.81
CA ILE A 103 -25.36 18.99 -1.91
C ILE A 103 -25.70 17.52 -2.18
N SER A 104 -26.97 17.18 -2.44
CA SER A 104 -27.40 15.83 -2.83
C SER A 104 -26.78 15.38 -4.15
N LEU A 105 -26.73 16.28 -5.15
CA LEU A 105 -26.13 15.99 -6.45
C LEU A 105 -24.61 15.83 -6.33
N ALA A 106 -23.93 16.72 -5.60
CA ALA A 106 -22.48 16.64 -5.38
C ALA A 106 -22.06 15.37 -4.61
N THR A 107 -22.83 14.95 -3.60
CA THR A 107 -22.56 13.71 -2.86
C THR A 107 -22.83 12.46 -3.71
N SER A 108 -23.90 12.44 -4.51
CA SER A 108 -24.18 11.37 -5.47
C SER A 108 -23.07 11.22 -6.52
N VAL A 109 -22.63 12.33 -7.13
CA VAL A 109 -21.52 12.35 -8.10
C VAL A 109 -20.21 11.88 -7.47
N THR A 110 -19.90 12.35 -6.26
CA THR A 110 -18.69 11.92 -5.52
C THR A 110 -18.72 10.41 -5.21
N LEU A 111 -19.88 9.89 -4.81
CA LEU A 111 -20.07 8.45 -4.57
C LEU A 111 -19.90 7.64 -5.86
N GLN A 112 -20.46 8.10 -6.99
CA GLN A 112 -20.30 7.44 -8.29
C GLN A 112 -18.82 7.40 -8.72
N PHE A 113 -18.08 8.52 -8.57
CA PHE A 113 -16.64 8.53 -8.81
C PHE A 113 -15.87 7.60 -7.87
N MET A 114 -16.23 7.54 -6.59
CA MET A 114 -15.59 6.64 -5.62
C MET A 114 -15.84 5.16 -5.99
N LEU A 115 -17.08 4.78 -6.30
CA LEU A 115 -17.43 3.42 -6.73
C LEU A 115 -16.72 3.03 -8.02
N LEU A 116 -16.63 3.96 -8.99
CA LEU A 116 -15.86 3.78 -10.22
C LEU A 116 -14.37 3.53 -9.92
N ARG A 117 -13.77 4.28 -8.99
CA ARG A 117 -12.36 4.10 -8.58
C ARG A 117 -12.11 2.79 -7.85
N ILE A 118 -13.01 2.38 -6.95
CA ILE A 118 -12.96 1.07 -6.29
C ILE A 118 -13.03 -0.04 -7.34
N ARG A 119 -13.93 0.07 -8.33
CA ARG A 119 -14.09 -0.90 -9.41
C ARG A 119 -12.89 -0.95 -10.35
N GLN A 120 -12.30 0.19 -10.69
CA GLN A 120 -11.05 0.28 -11.45
C GLN A 120 -9.89 -0.41 -10.71
N LEU A 121 -9.75 -0.17 -9.41
CA LEU A 121 -8.72 -0.81 -8.59
C LEU A 121 -8.95 -2.33 -8.48
N PHE A 122 -10.19 -2.76 -8.23
CA PHE A 122 -10.55 -4.18 -8.13
C PHE A 122 -10.37 -4.93 -9.46
N GLY A 123 -10.76 -4.32 -10.59
CA GLY A 123 -10.49 -4.86 -11.92
C GLY A 123 -8.99 -4.94 -12.22
N PHE A 124 -8.22 -3.91 -11.86
CA PHE A 124 -6.77 -3.88 -12.02
C PHE A 124 -6.08 -4.98 -11.20
N THR A 125 -6.39 -5.11 -9.91
CA THR A 125 -5.80 -6.15 -9.06
C THR A 125 -6.21 -7.55 -9.52
N THR A 126 -7.45 -7.75 -9.96
CA THR A 126 -7.92 -9.01 -10.54
C THR A 126 -7.17 -9.36 -11.83
N TYR A 127 -7.00 -8.40 -12.74
CA TYR A 127 -6.30 -8.62 -14.01
C TYR A 127 -4.81 -8.95 -13.81
N TYR A 128 -4.07 -8.13 -13.06
CA TYR A 128 -2.66 -8.39 -12.78
C TYR A 128 -2.47 -9.61 -11.87
N GLY A 129 -3.39 -9.89 -10.96
CA GLY A 129 -3.43 -11.13 -10.18
C GLY A 129 -3.56 -12.36 -11.07
N SER A 130 -4.39 -12.31 -12.13
CA SER A 130 -4.47 -13.38 -13.13
C SER A 130 -3.14 -13.57 -13.88
N PHE A 131 -2.44 -12.49 -14.22
CA PHE A 131 -1.12 -12.57 -14.86
C PHE A 131 -0.07 -13.22 -13.94
N CYS A 132 -0.05 -12.84 -12.66
CA CYS A 132 0.79 -13.49 -11.64
C CYS A 132 0.42 -14.97 -11.45
N TYR A 133 -0.86 -15.33 -11.53
CA TYR A 133 -1.31 -16.72 -11.51
C TYR A 133 -0.73 -17.53 -12.70
N TYR A 134 -0.83 -17.04 -13.94
CA TYR A 134 -0.25 -17.72 -15.12
C TYR A 134 1.28 -17.80 -15.10
N LEU A 135 1.96 -16.78 -14.56
CA LEU A 135 3.42 -16.71 -14.49
C LEU A 135 4.01 -17.60 -13.37
N LEU A 136 3.44 -17.55 -12.16
CA LEU A 136 4.05 -18.11 -10.95
C LEU A 136 3.32 -19.33 -10.40
N LEU A 137 1.99 -19.28 -10.29
CA LEU A 137 1.22 -20.29 -9.55
C LEU A 137 0.83 -21.48 -10.44
N LEU A 138 0.33 -21.22 -11.64
CA LEU A 138 -0.11 -22.26 -12.56
C LEU A 138 0.97 -23.30 -12.92
N PRO A 139 2.25 -22.94 -13.16
CA PRO A 139 3.30 -23.93 -13.39
C PRO A 139 3.54 -24.87 -12.21
N LEU A 140 3.26 -24.41 -10.98
CA LEU A 140 3.43 -25.18 -9.73
C LEU A 140 2.20 -26.03 -9.42
N LEU A 141 1.00 -25.50 -9.69
CA LEU A 141 -0.28 -26.13 -9.35
C LEU A 141 -0.75 -27.16 -10.39
N ASP A 142 -0.37 -27.01 -11.66
CA ASP A 142 -0.73 -27.94 -12.73
C ASP A 142 0.41 -28.03 -13.78
N PRO A 143 1.57 -28.62 -13.41
CA PRO A 143 2.71 -28.74 -14.31
C PRO A 143 2.38 -29.53 -15.59
N TRP A 144 1.39 -30.42 -15.54
CA TRP A 144 0.93 -31.26 -16.65
C TRP A 144 -0.27 -30.67 -17.42
N GLU A 145 -0.49 -29.35 -17.34
CA GLU A 145 -1.66 -28.68 -17.92
C GLU A 145 -1.86 -28.98 -19.42
N THR A 146 -3.01 -29.58 -19.75
CA THR A 146 -3.43 -29.86 -21.13
C THR A 146 -3.93 -28.58 -21.82
N GLN A 147 -3.88 -28.56 -23.16
CA GLN A 147 -4.26 -27.39 -23.94
C GLN A 147 -5.71 -26.95 -23.69
N GLU A 148 -6.63 -27.90 -23.59
CA GLU A 148 -8.04 -27.65 -23.30
C GLU A 148 -8.26 -27.03 -21.91
N ARG A 149 -7.58 -27.56 -20.87
CA ARG A 149 -7.64 -27.02 -19.50
C ARG A 149 -7.10 -25.59 -19.45
N PHE A 150 -6.01 -25.32 -20.18
CA PHE A 150 -5.47 -23.96 -20.32
C PHE A 150 -6.49 -23.01 -20.98
N GLN A 151 -7.13 -23.39 -22.09
CA GLN A 151 -8.11 -22.52 -22.76
C GLN A 151 -9.34 -22.24 -21.88
N LYS A 152 -9.90 -23.27 -21.21
CA LYS A 152 -11.02 -23.10 -20.28
C LYS A 152 -10.65 -22.17 -19.11
N ARG A 153 -9.43 -22.25 -18.58
CA ARG A 153 -8.92 -21.32 -17.57
C ARG A 153 -8.75 -19.91 -18.14
N LEU A 154 -8.16 -19.75 -19.32
CA LEU A 154 -7.89 -18.47 -19.97
C LEU A 154 -9.19 -17.68 -20.16
N LYS A 155 -10.21 -18.32 -20.76
CA LYS A 155 -11.57 -17.81 -20.89
C LYS A 155 -12.19 -17.41 -19.56
N LYS A 156 -12.11 -18.28 -18.54
CA LYS A 156 -12.61 -17.97 -17.18
C LYS A 156 -11.91 -16.75 -16.57
N THR A 157 -10.59 -16.63 -16.70
CA THR A 157 -9.83 -15.48 -16.18
C THR A 157 -10.09 -14.19 -16.94
N ALA A 158 -10.29 -14.25 -18.26
CA ALA A 158 -10.74 -13.13 -19.08
C ALA A 158 -12.12 -12.65 -18.60
N ARG A 159 -13.11 -13.54 -18.53
CA ARG A 159 -14.47 -13.26 -18.03
C ARG A 159 -14.49 -12.60 -16.65
N ILE A 160 -13.71 -13.14 -15.72
CA ILE A 160 -13.59 -12.59 -14.36
C ILE A 160 -12.99 -11.18 -14.39
N SER A 161 -11.93 -10.96 -15.17
CA SER A 161 -11.30 -9.65 -15.31
C SER A 161 -12.25 -8.62 -15.93
N MET A 162 -12.96 -8.98 -17.00
CA MET A 162 -13.97 -8.13 -17.66
C MET A 162 -15.06 -7.70 -16.66
N ARG A 163 -15.65 -8.67 -15.95
CA ARG A 163 -16.69 -8.41 -14.94
C ARG A 163 -16.19 -7.62 -13.72
N ALA A 164 -14.92 -7.77 -13.35
CA ALA A 164 -14.29 -7.00 -12.26
C ALA A 164 -14.12 -5.51 -12.64
N PHE A 165 -13.81 -5.20 -13.90
CA PHE A 165 -13.85 -3.83 -14.43
C PHE A 165 -15.28 -3.31 -14.72
N GLY A 166 -16.26 -4.20 -14.89
CA GLY A 166 -17.62 -3.84 -15.29
C GLY A 166 -17.81 -3.71 -16.79
N VAL A 167 -16.98 -4.44 -17.53
CA VAL A 167 -17.12 -4.61 -18.97
C VAL A 167 -17.92 -5.87 -19.21
N HIS A 168 -19.01 -5.75 -19.94
CA HIS A 168 -19.85 -6.86 -20.39
C HIS A 168 -19.66 -7.04 -21.89
N VAL A 169 -19.54 -8.27 -22.37
CA VAL A 169 -19.44 -8.54 -23.82
C VAL A 169 -20.80 -9.01 -24.34
N LYS A 170 -21.28 -8.39 -25.41
CA LYS A 170 -22.49 -8.77 -26.14
C LYS A 170 -22.08 -9.37 -27.48
N LEU A 171 -22.56 -10.57 -27.77
CA LEU A 171 -22.29 -11.27 -29.04
C LEU A 171 -23.49 -11.11 -29.98
N GLN A 172 -23.23 -10.87 -31.26
CA GLN A 172 -24.23 -10.75 -32.32
C GLN A 172 -23.79 -11.54 -33.54
N GLY A 173 -24.74 -12.15 -34.26
CA GLY A 173 -24.46 -12.95 -35.45
C GLY A 173 -23.68 -14.23 -35.17
N PHE A 174 -23.84 -14.83 -33.97
CA PHE A 174 -23.13 -16.04 -33.59
C PHE A 174 -23.38 -17.20 -34.57
N ASP A 175 -24.58 -17.26 -35.17
CA ASP A 175 -24.98 -18.26 -36.18
C ASP A 175 -24.15 -18.18 -37.49
N ASN A 176 -23.39 -17.10 -37.70
CA ASN A 176 -22.44 -17.00 -38.82
C ASN A 176 -21.12 -17.76 -38.54
N LEU A 177 -20.84 -18.10 -37.28
CA LEU A 177 -19.64 -18.83 -36.89
C LEU A 177 -19.84 -20.32 -37.19
N LYS A 178 -19.00 -20.87 -38.07
CA LYS A 178 -18.99 -22.30 -38.40
C LYS A 178 -17.94 -23.00 -37.56
N ASP A 179 -18.38 -23.71 -36.51
CA ASP A 179 -17.48 -24.34 -35.52
C ASP A 179 -16.58 -25.44 -36.11
N ASP A 180 -16.95 -26.00 -37.28
CA ASP A 180 -16.34 -27.20 -37.87
C ASP A 180 -14.94 -26.98 -38.49
N THR A 181 -14.51 -25.73 -38.72
CA THR A 181 -13.25 -25.43 -39.45
C THR A 181 -12.41 -24.33 -38.81
N ASN A 182 -11.11 -24.59 -38.66
CA ASN A 182 -10.11 -23.60 -38.27
C ASN A 182 -10.14 -22.39 -39.23
N THR A 183 -10.33 -21.19 -38.70
CA THR A 183 -10.63 -19.99 -39.51
C THR A 183 -9.74 -18.80 -39.13
N ILE A 184 -9.50 -17.89 -40.09
CA ILE A 184 -8.79 -16.63 -39.86
C ILE A 184 -9.81 -15.56 -39.46
N ILE A 185 -9.80 -15.12 -38.20
CA ILE A 185 -10.64 -14.02 -37.72
C ILE A 185 -10.00 -12.69 -38.12
N ILE A 186 -10.74 -11.85 -38.84
CA ILE A 186 -10.35 -10.47 -39.17
C ILE A 186 -11.19 -9.53 -38.30
N ALA A 187 -10.53 -8.70 -37.49
CA ALA A 187 -11.20 -7.72 -36.64
C ALA A 187 -10.53 -6.34 -36.68
N ASN A 188 -11.30 -5.28 -36.43
CA ASN A 188 -10.76 -3.93 -36.20
C ASN A 188 -10.04 -3.88 -34.84
N HIS A 189 -9.10 -2.96 -34.69
CA HIS A 189 -8.30 -2.82 -33.47
C HIS A 189 -8.39 -1.42 -32.90
N SER A 190 -9.06 -1.26 -31.77
CA SER A 190 -9.16 0.01 -31.06
C SER A 190 -8.52 -0.06 -29.69
N SER A 191 -8.86 -1.06 -28.88
CA SER A 191 -8.44 -1.14 -27.48
C SER A 191 -7.51 -2.32 -27.16
N TRP A 192 -6.99 -2.32 -25.94
CA TRP A 192 -6.41 -3.52 -25.32
C TRP A 192 -7.48 -4.58 -25.02
N PHE A 193 -8.72 -4.14 -24.79
CA PHE A 193 -9.83 -5.00 -24.41
C PHE A 193 -10.35 -5.89 -25.55
N ASP A 194 -10.09 -5.55 -26.82
CA ASP A 194 -10.47 -6.31 -28.02
C ASP A 194 -10.11 -7.81 -27.91
N GLN A 195 -8.89 -8.09 -27.46
CA GLN A 195 -8.34 -9.44 -27.33
C GLN A 195 -9.00 -10.20 -26.17
N ILE A 196 -9.26 -9.50 -25.07
CA ILE A 196 -9.89 -10.06 -23.86
C ILE A 196 -11.38 -10.37 -24.15
N ALA A 197 -12.07 -9.51 -24.91
CA ALA A 197 -13.46 -9.70 -25.31
C ALA A 197 -13.65 -10.93 -26.21
N LEU A 198 -12.76 -11.14 -27.19
CA LEU A 198 -12.75 -12.34 -28.02
C LEU A 198 -12.52 -13.62 -27.19
N ILE A 199 -11.54 -13.60 -26.27
CA ILE A 199 -11.22 -14.72 -25.37
C ILE A 199 -12.35 -15.03 -24.37
N ASP A 200 -13.08 -14.01 -23.90
CA ASP A 200 -14.26 -14.21 -23.01
C ASP A 200 -15.44 -14.85 -23.75
N SER A 201 -15.66 -14.47 -25.01
CA SER A 201 -16.90 -14.76 -25.73
C SER A 201 -16.87 -16.07 -26.50
N LEU A 202 -15.79 -16.34 -27.23
CA LEU A 202 -15.71 -17.45 -28.18
C LEU A 202 -15.14 -18.71 -27.48
N ASP A 203 -15.71 -19.89 -27.72
CA ASP A 203 -15.25 -21.17 -27.12
C ASP A 203 -14.29 -21.97 -28.01
N ILE A 204 -13.50 -21.24 -28.81
CA ILE A 204 -12.57 -21.77 -29.81
C ILE A 204 -11.11 -21.51 -29.41
N PRO A 205 -10.15 -22.34 -29.86
CA PRO A 205 -8.74 -22.19 -29.53
C PRO A 205 -8.11 -20.99 -30.29
N LEU A 206 -8.31 -19.78 -29.77
CA LEU A 206 -7.77 -18.54 -30.33
C LEU A 206 -6.25 -18.45 -30.20
N ALA A 207 -5.61 -18.03 -31.29
CA ALA A 207 -4.23 -17.58 -31.38
C ALA A 207 -4.19 -16.18 -32.00
N PHE A 208 -3.22 -15.34 -31.62
CA PHE A 208 -3.16 -13.94 -32.08
C PHE A 208 -1.85 -13.64 -32.79
N VAL A 209 -1.90 -12.82 -33.84
CA VAL A 209 -0.70 -12.21 -34.44
C VAL A 209 -0.28 -11.02 -33.55
N ALA A 210 0.88 -11.14 -32.89
CA ALA A 210 1.28 -10.25 -31.80
C ALA A 210 2.72 -9.72 -31.95
N ASN A 211 3.02 -8.55 -31.38
CA ASN A 211 4.36 -7.95 -31.48
C ASN A 211 5.43 -8.84 -30.81
N ALA A 212 6.53 -9.14 -31.50
CA ALA A 212 7.62 -9.98 -30.99
C ALA A 212 8.20 -9.52 -29.64
N LYS A 213 8.12 -8.22 -29.29
CA LYS A 213 8.53 -7.70 -27.98
C LYS A 213 7.76 -8.35 -26.82
N TYR A 214 6.51 -8.76 -27.01
CA TYR A 214 5.69 -9.39 -25.96
C TYR A 214 6.20 -10.78 -25.56
N PHE A 215 6.84 -11.50 -26.49
CA PHE A 215 7.45 -12.81 -26.24
C PHE A 215 8.77 -12.72 -25.45
N LYS A 216 9.28 -11.52 -25.15
CA LYS A 216 10.46 -11.32 -24.28
C LYS A 216 10.12 -11.35 -22.78
N TYR A 217 8.86 -11.13 -22.40
CA TYR A 217 8.43 -11.17 -20.99
C TYR A 217 8.04 -12.60 -20.60
N PRO A 218 8.68 -13.27 -19.62
CA PRO A 218 8.53 -14.71 -19.39
C PRO A 218 7.08 -15.21 -19.26
N GLY A 219 6.24 -14.51 -18.49
CA GLY A 219 4.85 -14.90 -18.26
C GLY A 219 3.97 -14.72 -19.50
N LEU A 220 4.13 -13.59 -20.20
CA LEU A 220 3.41 -13.31 -21.42
C LEU A 220 3.86 -14.22 -22.57
N ASN A 221 5.15 -14.57 -22.64
CA ASN A 221 5.68 -15.57 -23.55
C ASN A 221 5.04 -16.94 -23.29
N ARG A 222 4.98 -17.43 -22.04
CA ARG A 222 4.31 -18.69 -21.70
C ARG A 222 2.86 -18.71 -22.19
N VAL A 223 2.09 -17.67 -21.88
CA VAL A 223 0.68 -17.54 -22.29
C VAL A 223 0.54 -17.51 -23.81
N LEU A 224 1.28 -16.63 -24.50
CA LEU A 224 1.23 -16.51 -25.97
C LEU A 224 1.66 -17.80 -26.68
N ARG A 225 2.72 -18.48 -26.21
CA ARG A 225 3.19 -19.75 -26.78
C ARG A 225 2.19 -20.88 -26.58
N LYS A 226 1.59 -20.99 -25.38
CA LYS A 226 0.52 -21.97 -25.10
C LYS A 226 -0.71 -21.70 -25.96
N MET A 227 -1.14 -20.45 -26.10
CA MET A 227 -2.18 -20.05 -27.06
C MET A 227 -1.81 -20.43 -28.50
N GLY A 228 -0.53 -20.38 -28.89
CA GLY A 228 -0.08 -20.56 -30.27
C GLY A 228 0.00 -19.26 -31.04
N SER A 229 0.06 -18.12 -30.34
CA SER A 229 0.17 -16.80 -30.94
C SER A 229 1.47 -16.62 -31.71
N VAL A 230 1.39 -15.91 -32.84
CA VAL A 230 2.47 -15.75 -33.81
C VAL A 230 3.21 -14.42 -33.58
N PRO A 231 4.55 -14.43 -33.39
CA PRO A 231 5.33 -13.20 -33.31
C PRO A 231 5.48 -12.51 -34.67
N VAL A 232 5.18 -11.22 -34.73
CA VAL A 232 5.49 -10.34 -35.88
C VAL A 232 6.94 -9.91 -35.81
N LEU A 233 7.77 -10.45 -36.71
CA LEU A 233 9.22 -10.23 -36.75
C LEU A 233 9.62 -9.15 -37.78
N GLY A 234 9.01 -7.97 -37.66
CA GLY A 234 9.42 -6.78 -38.39
C GLY A 234 9.25 -6.89 -39.91
N ARG A 235 10.37 -6.88 -40.65
CA ARG A 235 10.38 -6.92 -42.13
C ARG A 235 10.23 -8.33 -42.72
N ASP A 236 10.41 -9.38 -41.92
CA ASP A 236 10.28 -10.76 -42.41
C ASP A 236 8.81 -11.23 -42.41
N ILE A 237 8.14 -10.94 -43.52
CA ILE A 237 6.76 -11.35 -43.75
C ILE A 237 6.67 -12.87 -43.98
N ALA A 238 7.71 -13.50 -44.54
CA ALA A 238 7.70 -14.92 -44.87
C ALA A 238 7.69 -15.79 -43.60
N GLN A 239 8.52 -15.45 -42.62
CA GLN A 239 8.58 -16.17 -41.35
C GLN A 239 7.26 -16.07 -40.56
N SER A 240 6.65 -14.88 -40.48
CA SER A 240 5.34 -14.72 -39.83
C SER A 240 4.22 -15.43 -40.59
N LEU A 241 4.26 -15.55 -41.92
CA LEU A 241 3.31 -16.36 -42.69
C LEU A 241 3.48 -17.87 -42.44
N SER A 242 4.71 -18.39 -42.36
CA SER A 242 4.96 -19.82 -42.05
C SER A 242 4.40 -20.19 -40.68
N ALA A 243 4.75 -19.44 -39.64
CA ALA A 243 4.25 -19.67 -38.29
C ALA A 243 2.71 -19.51 -38.17
N SER A 244 2.11 -18.67 -39.02
CA SER A 244 0.64 -18.55 -39.11
C SER A 244 0.01 -19.78 -39.75
N ARG A 245 0.64 -20.37 -40.77
CA ARG A 245 0.21 -21.64 -41.39
C ARG A 245 0.31 -22.80 -40.40
N GLU A 246 1.42 -22.93 -39.67
CA GLU A 246 1.61 -23.94 -38.62
C GLU A 246 0.52 -23.83 -37.53
N THR A 247 0.21 -22.59 -37.11
CA THR A 247 -0.84 -22.32 -36.11
C THR A 247 -2.22 -22.75 -36.61
N LEU A 248 -2.56 -22.45 -37.87
CA LEU A 248 -3.80 -22.90 -38.48
C LEU A 248 -3.83 -24.43 -38.62
N GLN A 249 -2.77 -25.07 -39.11
CA GLN A 249 -2.66 -26.53 -39.24
C GLN A 249 -2.81 -27.26 -37.89
N ALA A 250 -2.42 -26.64 -36.78
CA ALA A 250 -2.64 -27.13 -35.42
C ALA A 250 -4.10 -26.98 -34.92
N GLY A 251 -5.07 -26.72 -35.82
CA GLY A 251 -6.50 -26.58 -35.51
C GLY A 251 -6.89 -25.28 -34.81
N LYS A 252 -6.00 -24.28 -34.76
CA LYS A 252 -6.24 -23.02 -34.03
C LYS A 252 -6.86 -21.97 -34.92
N TRP A 253 -7.66 -21.10 -34.31
CA TRP A 253 -8.29 -19.96 -34.98
C TRP A 253 -7.39 -18.73 -34.85
N LEU A 254 -6.95 -18.17 -35.97
CA LEU A 254 -5.95 -17.10 -35.97
C LEU A 254 -6.60 -15.73 -36.09
N VAL A 255 -6.48 -14.91 -35.05
CA VAL A 255 -6.95 -13.52 -35.01
C VAL A 255 -5.89 -12.60 -35.62
N ILE A 256 -6.30 -11.86 -36.65
CA ILE A 256 -5.49 -10.86 -37.35
C ILE A 256 -6.21 -9.51 -37.31
N TYR A 257 -5.51 -8.50 -36.81
CA TYR A 257 -5.91 -7.10 -36.90
C TYR A 257 -5.26 -6.48 -38.15
N PRO A 258 -5.96 -6.32 -39.29
CA PRO A 258 -5.35 -5.98 -40.58
C PRO A 258 -4.80 -4.55 -40.64
N GLU A 259 -5.21 -3.68 -39.72
CA GLU A 259 -4.66 -2.34 -39.50
C GLU A 259 -3.21 -2.38 -39.01
N GLY A 260 -2.84 -3.42 -38.26
CA GLY A 260 -1.51 -3.62 -37.66
C GLY A 260 -1.19 -2.74 -36.44
N THR A 261 -2.07 -1.82 -36.06
CA THR A 261 -2.00 -1.01 -34.82
C THR A 261 -3.41 -0.68 -34.35
N ARG A 262 -3.56 -0.43 -33.05
CA ARG A 262 -4.75 0.21 -32.49
C ARG A 262 -4.99 1.59 -33.08
N SER A 263 -6.25 1.95 -33.30
CA SER A 263 -6.71 3.25 -33.80
C SER A 263 -8.10 3.61 -33.26
N THR A 264 -8.41 4.90 -33.16
CA THR A 264 -9.75 5.43 -32.82
C THR A 264 -10.70 5.44 -34.02
N SER A 265 -10.17 5.27 -35.23
CA SER A 265 -10.89 5.17 -36.50
C SER A 265 -10.27 4.08 -37.36
N LEU A 266 -11.10 3.41 -38.16
CA LEU A 266 -10.69 2.28 -38.99
C LEU A 266 -9.57 2.67 -39.98
N LEU A 267 -8.39 2.07 -39.84
CA LEU A 267 -7.25 2.29 -40.74
C LEU A 267 -7.32 1.40 -41.99
N PRO A 268 -6.59 1.75 -43.07
CA PRO A 268 -6.50 0.91 -44.28
C PRO A 268 -6.02 -0.52 -43.99
N PHE A 269 -6.77 -1.50 -44.49
CA PHE A 269 -6.51 -2.92 -44.26
C PHE A 269 -5.33 -3.45 -45.09
N ARG A 270 -4.39 -4.13 -44.43
CA ARG A 270 -3.24 -4.78 -45.09
C ARG A 270 -3.64 -6.13 -45.69
N ARG A 271 -3.13 -6.44 -46.89
CA ARG A 271 -3.37 -7.71 -47.64
C ARG A 271 -2.93 -9.02 -46.96
N GLY A 272 -2.35 -8.98 -45.76
CA GLY A 272 -1.72 -10.14 -45.11
C GLY A 272 -2.71 -11.28 -44.79
N ALA A 273 -3.91 -10.96 -44.31
CA ALA A 273 -4.92 -11.97 -43.99
C ALA A 273 -5.45 -12.68 -45.24
N ALA A 274 -5.78 -11.93 -46.31
CA ALA A 274 -6.23 -12.50 -47.57
C ALA A 274 -5.14 -13.35 -48.27
N LEU A 275 -3.86 -12.95 -48.20
CA LEU A 275 -2.75 -13.78 -48.69
C LEU A 275 -2.64 -15.11 -47.92
N LEU A 276 -2.80 -15.07 -46.59
CA LEU A 276 -2.77 -16.29 -45.78
C LEU A 276 -3.95 -17.22 -46.09
N ALA A 277 -5.16 -16.68 -46.22
CA ALA A 277 -6.36 -17.43 -46.63
C ALA A 277 -6.17 -18.11 -47.99
N GLN A 278 -5.68 -17.36 -48.99
CA GLN A 278 -5.40 -17.89 -50.33
C GLN A 278 -4.36 -19.03 -50.30
N GLN A 279 -3.34 -18.93 -49.45
CA GLN A 279 -2.29 -19.97 -49.33
C GLN A 279 -2.65 -21.17 -48.47
N THR A 280 -3.65 -21.07 -47.60
CA THR A 280 -4.03 -22.14 -46.66
C THR A 280 -5.38 -22.78 -46.99
N GLY A 281 -6.16 -22.20 -47.89
CA GLY A 281 -7.52 -22.63 -48.21
C GLY A 281 -8.55 -22.31 -47.11
N VAL A 282 -8.11 -21.67 -46.02
CA VAL A 282 -8.90 -21.34 -44.84
C VAL A 282 -9.79 -20.11 -45.09
N PRO A 283 -11.07 -20.12 -44.70
CA PRO A 283 -11.96 -18.96 -44.85
C PRO A 283 -11.53 -17.75 -43.99
N LEU A 284 -12.14 -16.61 -44.29
CA LEU A 284 -12.00 -15.38 -43.51
C LEU A 284 -13.30 -15.14 -42.72
N GLN A 285 -13.20 -15.02 -41.40
CA GLN A 285 -14.32 -14.68 -40.52
C GLN A 285 -14.22 -13.21 -40.09
N PRO A 286 -15.02 -12.29 -40.65
CA PRO A 286 -14.99 -10.89 -40.26
C PRO A 286 -15.77 -10.70 -38.94
N VAL A 287 -15.19 -9.95 -38.00
CA VAL A 287 -15.78 -9.65 -36.68
C VAL A 287 -15.56 -8.17 -36.35
N ILE A 288 -16.65 -7.43 -36.15
CA ILE A 288 -16.59 -6.02 -35.75
C ILE A 288 -16.62 -5.92 -34.22
N ILE A 289 -15.73 -5.10 -33.67
CA ILE A 289 -15.60 -4.82 -32.23
C ILE A 289 -15.97 -3.35 -31.98
N HIS A 290 -17.06 -3.12 -31.24
CA HIS A 290 -17.58 -1.79 -30.89
C HIS A 290 -17.65 -1.62 -29.36
N GLY A 291 -17.47 -0.39 -28.85
CA GLY A 291 -17.54 -0.09 -27.40
C GLY A 291 -16.21 -0.27 -26.64
N ALA A 292 -15.15 -0.77 -27.30
CA ALA A 292 -13.90 -1.10 -26.63
C ALA A 292 -12.98 0.10 -26.36
N GLU A 293 -13.00 1.13 -27.22
CA GLU A 293 -12.23 2.38 -27.01
C GLU A 293 -12.87 3.23 -25.90
N GLU A 294 -14.20 3.22 -25.81
CA GLU A 294 -14.99 3.87 -24.76
C GLU A 294 -14.71 3.27 -23.38
N VAL A 295 -14.53 1.93 -23.33
CA VAL A 295 -14.14 1.16 -22.15
C VAL A 295 -12.69 1.45 -21.74
N LEU A 296 -11.74 1.43 -22.68
CA LEU A 296 -10.35 1.82 -22.41
C LEU A 296 -9.72 2.50 -23.63
N PRO A 297 -9.57 3.83 -23.59
CA PRO A 297 -8.97 4.56 -24.70
C PRO A 297 -7.48 4.25 -24.91
N ARG A 298 -7.01 4.33 -26.14
CA ARG A 298 -5.61 4.12 -26.50
C ARG A 298 -4.67 5.02 -25.68
N ARG A 299 -3.58 4.43 -25.18
CA ARG A 299 -2.57 5.05 -24.27
C ARG A 299 -3.04 5.37 -22.84
N ARG A 300 -4.28 5.07 -22.43
CA ARG A 300 -4.68 5.15 -21.01
C ARG A 300 -4.22 3.93 -20.21
N SER A 301 -4.15 4.07 -18.89
CA SER A 301 -3.81 2.97 -17.97
C SER A 301 -5.02 2.07 -17.72
N LEU A 302 -4.80 0.81 -17.33
CA LEU A 302 -5.86 -0.08 -16.85
C LEU A 302 -6.58 0.47 -15.59
N LEU A 303 -5.97 1.42 -14.86
CA LEU A 303 -6.62 2.19 -13.79
C LEU A 303 -7.62 3.26 -14.29
N ASN A 304 -7.80 3.40 -15.61
CA ASN A 304 -8.74 4.33 -16.24
C ASN A 304 -9.89 3.61 -16.97
N VAL A 305 -10.01 2.28 -16.85
CA VAL A 305 -11.09 1.52 -17.50
C VAL A 305 -12.47 2.02 -17.03
N ARG A 306 -13.38 2.21 -17.98
CA ARG A 306 -14.77 2.59 -17.73
C ARG A 306 -15.66 1.34 -17.85
N PRO A 307 -16.61 1.12 -16.93
CA PRO A 307 -17.69 0.14 -17.12
C PRO A 307 -18.44 0.43 -18.43
N GLY A 308 -18.88 -0.63 -19.11
CA GLY A 308 -19.50 -0.50 -20.43
C GLY A 308 -19.83 -1.84 -21.07
N VAL A 309 -20.32 -1.78 -22.30
CA VAL A 309 -20.62 -2.96 -23.11
C VAL A 309 -19.73 -2.94 -24.35
N ILE A 310 -19.00 -4.03 -24.58
CA ILE A 310 -18.31 -4.29 -25.84
C ILE A 310 -19.19 -5.19 -26.67
N THR A 311 -19.54 -4.78 -27.88
CA THR A 311 -20.31 -5.60 -28.83
C THR A 311 -19.37 -6.23 -29.84
N LEU A 312 -19.46 -7.56 -29.98
CA LEU A 312 -18.80 -8.35 -31.00
C LEU A 312 -19.86 -8.77 -32.04
N THR A 313 -19.79 -8.21 -33.25
CA THR A 313 -20.70 -8.53 -34.35
C THR A 313 -19.96 -9.41 -35.36
N ILE A 314 -20.31 -10.71 -35.39
CA ILE A 314 -19.77 -11.69 -36.32
C ILE A 314 -20.55 -11.58 -37.64
N LEU A 315 -19.85 -11.26 -38.73
CA LEU A 315 -20.44 -11.15 -40.08
C LEU A 315 -20.45 -12.51 -40.79
N PRO A 316 -21.15 -12.68 -41.92
CA PRO A 316 -21.05 -13.90 -42.72
C PRO A 316 -19.59 -14.23 -43.10
N SER A 317 -19.21 -15.50 -42.93
CA SER A 317 -17.87 -15.98 -43.31
C SER A 317 -17.64 -15.87 -44.81
N ILE A 318 -16.46 -15.37 -45.20
CA ILE A 318 -16.05 -15.22 -46.59
C ILE A 318 -15.22 -16.46 -46.98
N PRO A 319 -15.64 -17.24 -47.99
CA PRO A 319 -14.89 -18.40 -48.46
C PRO A 319 -13.54 -17.96 -49.06
N LYS A 320 -12.64 -18.94 -49.30
CA LYS A 320 -11.29 -18.66 -49.80
C LYS A 320 -11.31 -17.75 -51.06
N PRO A 321 -10.47 -16.69 -51.12
CA PRO A 321 -10.46 -15.77 -52.25
C PRO A 321 -9.78 -16.41 -53.47
N ASP A 322 -10.56 -17.10 -54.30
CA ASP A 322 -10.08 -17.82 -55.48
C ASP A 322 -9.88 -16.92 -56.72
N THR A 323 -10.83 -16.00 -56.97
CA THR A 323 -10.91 -15.20 -58.21
C THR A 323 -10.59 -13.72 -58.01
N ILE A 324 -10.51 -13.25 -56.76
CA ILE A 324 -10.41 -11.84 -56.40
C ILE A 324 -8.99 -11.53 -55.90
N SER A 325 -8.39 -10.47 -56.43
CA SER A 325 -7.10 -9.95 -55.93
C SER A 325 -7.14 -9.72 -54.42
N THR A 326 -6.14 -10.21 -53.68
CA THR A 326 -6.08 -10.11 -52.21
C THR A 326 -6.20 -8.68 -51.67
N LYS A 327 -5.85 -7.67 -52.49
CA LYS A 327 -6.09 -6.26 -52.17
C LYS A 327 -7.59 -5.92 -52.21
N LEU A 328 -8.29 -6.31 -53.28
CA LEU A 328 -9.72 -6.03 -53.48
C LEU A 328 -10.59 -6.76 -52.43
N CYS A 329 -10.25 -8.01 -52.10
CA CYS A 329 -10.89 -8.75 -51.02
C CYS A 329 -10.82 -7.99 -49.68
N MET A 330 -9.62 -7.53 -49.27
CA MET A 330 -9.50 -6.74 -48.03
C MET A 330 -10.20 -5.38 -48.11
N GLN A 331 -10.30 -4.76 -49.29
CA GLN A 331 -11.06 -3.51 -49.48
C GLN A 331 -12.57 -3.72 -49.31
N GLN A 332 -13.12 -4.83 -49.82
CA GLN A 332 -14.53 -5.20 -49.63
C GLN A 332 -14.84 -5.47 -48.15
N ILE A 333 -13.93 -6.15 -47.43
CA ILE A 333 -14.10 -6.34 -45.98
C ILE A 333 -14.04 -4.97 -45.26
N GLN A 334 -13.14 -4.08 -45.67
CA GLN A 334 -13.04 -2.75 -45.07
C GLN A 334 -14.28 -1.88 -45.31
N SER A 335 -14.92 -1.95 -46.48
CA SER A 335 -16.19 -1.25 -46.72
C SER A 335 -17.31 -1.79 -45.82
N CYS A 336 -17.48 -3.11 -45.72
CA CYS A 336 -18.47 -3.71 -44.82
C CYS A 336 -18.27 -3.30 -43.35
N PHE A 337 -17.02 -3.14 -42.91
CA PHE A 337 -16.70 -2.61 -41.57
C PHE A 337 -17.11 -1.14 -41.45
N THR A 338 -16.78 -0.30 -42.45
CA THR A 338 -17.09 1.13 -42.47
C THR A 338 -18.60 1.39 -42.44
N ASP A 339 -19.36 0.66 -43.26
CA ASP A 339 -20.82 0.79 -43.37
C ASP A 339 -21.50 0.40 -42.06
N ARG A 340 -21.09 -0.72 -41.46
CA ARG A 340 -21.69 -1.22 -40.21
C ARG A 340 -21.25 -0.41 -38.99
N GLU A 341 -20.01 0.09 -38.94
CA GLU A 341 -19.57 1.04 -37.89
C GLU A 341 -20.36 2.35 -37.96
N THR A 342 -20.65 2.85 -39.16
CA THR A 342 -21.52 4.00 -39.39
C THR A 342 -22.95 3.72 -38.90
N THR A 343 -23.51 2.55 -39.22
CA THR A 343 -24.85 2.14 -38.77
C THR A 343 -24.93 2.07 -37.24
N LEU A 344 -23.94 1.44 -36.58
CA LEU A 344 -23.89 1.31 -35.11
C LEU A 344 -23.79 2.67 -34.40
N LYS A 345 -23.05 3.63 -35.00
CA LYS A 345 -22.98 5.01 -34.50
C LYS A 345 -24.34 5.71 -34.58
N THR A 346 -25.07 5.58 -35.70
CA THR A 346 -26.43 6.12 -35.85
C THR A 346 -27.42 5.48 -34.88
N GLU A 347 -27.43 4.14 -34.78
CA GLU A 347 -28.25 3.37 -33.82
C GLU A 347 -28.00 3.81 -32.36
N SER A 348 -26.77 4.24 -32.02
CA SER A 348 -26.42 4.70 -30.67
C SER A 348 -26.89 6.12 -30.32
N PHE A 349 -27.20 6.94 -31.33
CA PHE A 349 -27.66 8.32 -31.15
C PHE A 349 -29.17 8.40 -30.92
N THR A 350 -29.95 7.46 -31.48
CA THR A 350 -31.39 7.32 -31.25
C THR A 350 -31.67 6.52 -29.98
N ARG A 351 -31.79 7.19 -28.83
CA ARG A 351 -32.34 6.59 -27.60
C ARG A 351 -33.86 6.85 -27.48
N PRO A 352 -34.62 6.02 -26.74
CA PRO A 352 -36.09 6.07 -26.75
C PRO A 352 -36.73 7.22 -25.95
N ASP A 353 -35.94 8.12 -25.36
CA ASP A 353 -36.43 9.13 -24.41
C ASP A 353 -37.09 10.35 -25.11
N ASP A 354 -36.79 10.57 -26.40
CA ASP A 354 -37.25 11.75 -27.16
C ASP A 354 -38.68 11.64 -27.73
N GLN A 355 -39.43 10.56 -27.45
CA GLN A 355 -40.83 10.40 -27.91
C GLN A 355 -41.90 10.87 -26.91
N ILE A 356 -41.53 11.40 -25.74
CA ILE A 356 -42.49 11.86 -24.71
C ILE A 356 -42.64 13.38 -24.70
N LEU A 357 -42.92 14.00 -25.86
CA LEU A 357 -43.23 15.45 -25.91
C LEU A 357 -44.06 15.91 -27.13
N SER A 358 -45.01 15.10 -27.60
CA SER A 358 -45.97 15.53 -28.63
C SER A 358 -47.33 14.81 -28.60
N THR A 359 -48.13 15.05 -27.56
CA THR A 359 -49.59 14.85 -27.60
C THR A 359 -50.30 15.97 -26.84
N PRO A 360 -51.33 16.64 -27.43
CA PRO A 360 -52.01 17.76 -26.79
C PRO A 360 -53.00 17.30 -25.72
N LEU A 361 -53.19 18.13 -24.70
CA LEU A 361 -54.19 17.95 -23.65
C LEU A 361 -55.61 17.88 -24.25
N VAL A 362 -56.28 16.75 -24.04
CA VAL A 362 -57.74 16.61 -24.21
C VAL A 362 -58.35 16.32 -22.84
N THR A 363 -59.29 17.16 -22.44
CA THR A 363 -60.07 17.04 -21.20
C THR A 363 -61.26 16.10 -21.39
N ALA A 364 -61.55 15.20 -20.43
CA ALA A 364 -62.91 14.92 -19.94
C ALA A 364 -62.97 13.84 -18.84
N ASN A 365 -63.79 14.14 -17.82
CA ASN A 365 -64.44 13.31 -16.80
C ASN A 365 -64.64 11.80 -17.09
N SER A 366 -64.43 10.95 -16.07
CA SER A 366 -65.52 10.28 -15.29
C SER A 366 -65.07 9.00 -14.55
N HIS A 367 -65.59 8.81 -13.33
CA HIS A 367 -65.72 7.51 -12.62
C HIS A 367 -66.98 6.77 -13.15
N PRO A 368 -67.22 5.45 -12.93
CA PRO A 368 -66.93 4.73 -11.67
C PRO A 368 -66.63 3.19 -11.71
N GLU A 369 -66.44 2.63 -10.51
CA GLU A 369 -66.94 1.32 -10.00
C GLU A 369 -66.34 -0.09 -10.33
N HIS A 370 -65.78 -0.68 -9.25
CA HIS A 370 -66.17 -1.95 -8.56
C HIS A 370 -65.91 -3.40 -9.10
N LYS A 371 -65.43 -4.25 -8.16
CA LYS A 371 -65.51 -5.74 -8.05
C LYS A 371 -64.51 -6.53 -8.95
N THR A 372 -64.02 -7.75 -8.62
CA THR A 372 -64.40 -8.78 -7.61
C THR A 372 -63.25 -9.77 -7.29
N SER A 373 -63.37 -10.54 -6.18
CA SER A 373 -62.84 -11.90 -5.92
C SER A 373 -61.31 -12.15 -5.91
N ILE A 374 -60.60 -12.59 -4.86
CA ILE A 374 -60.74 -13.68 -3.82
C ILE A 374 -60.10 -15.04 -4.21
N ARG A 375 -58.99 -15.34 -3.50
CA ARG A 375 -58.39 -16.63 -3.05
C ARG A 375 -58.08 -17.78 -4.02
N HIS A 376 -56.90 -18.39 -3.81
CA HIS A 376 -56.84 -19.76 -3.27
C HIS A 376 -55.67 -19.95 -2.29
N HIS A 377 -55.83 -20.91 -1.36
CA HIS A 377 -54.93 -21.21 -0.23
C HIS A 377 -53.76 -22.14 -0.60
N LEU A 378 -52.69 -22.12 0.23
CA LEU A 378 -52.28 -23.31 1.00
C LEU A 378 -51.41 -22.91 2.22
N SER A 379 -51.42 -23.72 3.28
CA SER A 379 -50.97 -23.35 4.62
C SER A 379 -50.32 -24.49 5.41
N SER A 380 -49.24 -24.22 6.13
CA SER A 380 -48.79 -24.89 7.38
C SER A 380 -47.40 -24.31 7.75
N SER A 381 -46.97 -24.22 9.02
CA SER A 381 -47.64 -24.36 10.32
C SER A 381 -46.87 -23.53 11.38
N ARG A 382 -47.53 -23.17 12.49
CA ARG A 382 -46.93 -22.37 13.59
C ARG A 382 -45.98 -23.19 14.46
N GLN A 383 -45.03 -22.51 15.12
CA GLN A 383 -45.00 -22.51 16.60
C GLN A 383 -44.25 -21.30 17.17
N GLU A 384 -44.84 -20.69 18.20
CA GLU A 384 -44.26 -19.62 19.03
C GLU A 384 -43.68 -20.21 20.32
N VAL A 385 -42.66 -19.57 20.90
CA VAL A 385 -42.49 -19.50 22.37
C VAL A 385 -42.03 -18.07 22.75
N ALA A 386 -42.57 -17.56 23.85
CA ALA A 386 -42.53 -16.14 24.23
C ALA A 386 -41.27 -15.70 24.99
N SER A 387 -41.12 -14.38 25.13
CA SER A 387 -40.28 -13.76 26.17
C SER A 387 -41.09 -12.67 26.88
N TYR A 388 -41.19 -12.77 28.21
CA TYR A 388 -41.91 -11.81 29.06
C TYR A 388 -40.96 -10.72 29.57
N SER A 389 -41.51 -9.55 29.86
CA SER A 389 -40.80 -8.38 30.39
C SER A 389 -40.69 -8.41 31.92
N TYR A 390 -39.76 -7.63 32.49
CA TYR A 390 -40.14 -6.43 33.28
C TYR A 390 -38.95 -5.47 33.51
N ARG A 391 -39.22 -4.36 34.21
CA ARG A 391 -38.50 -3.07 34.20
C ARG A 391 -38.17 -2.62 35.64
N HIS A 392 -37.46 -1.48 35.76
CA HIS A 392 -37.22 -0.65 36.97
C HIS A 392 -36.17 -1.14 38.00
N ASP A 393 -35.48 -0.27 38.76
CA ASP A 393 -35.07 1.14 38.58
C ASP A 393 -33.95 1.51 39.60
N ASN A 394 -33.28 2.64 39.36
CA ASN A 394 -32.66 3.61 40.31
C ASN A 394 -31.51 3.22 41.30
N ASP A 395 -30.39 3.92 41.07
CA ASP A 395 -29.69 4.84 42.00
C ASP A 395 -28.71 4.43 43.13
N CYS A 396 -27.69 5.30 43.19
CA CYS A 396 -26.95 5.82 44.37
C CYS A 396 -25.64 5.20 44.92
N HIS A 397 -24.64 6.09 44.89
CA HIS A 397 -23.57 6.37 45.87
C HIS A 397 -22.25 5.59 45.99
N GLU A 398 -21.24 6.37 46.39
CA GLU A 398 -19.84 6.07 46.64
C GLU A 398 -19.61 5.55 48.07
N SER A 399 -18.53 4.80 48.29
CA SER A 399 -17.69 4.89 49.50
C SER A 399 -16.41 4.06 49.36
N ALA A 400 -15.47 4.23 50.29
CA ALA A 400 -14.06 3.88 50.15
C ALA A 400 -13.60 2.66 50.99
N ASP A 401 -12.33 2.31 50.79
CA ASP A 401 -11.44 1.49 51.64
C ASP A 401 -11.82 0.04 52.02
N ARG A 402 -10.86 -0.87 51.78
CA ARG A 402 -10.02 -1.47 52.84
C ARG A 402 -8.92 -2.37 52.26
N GLN A 403 -7.75 -2.39 52.91
CA GLN A 403 -6.81 -3.52 52.84
C GLN A 403 -7.21 -4.58 53.88
N PRO A 404 -6.73 -5.83 53.74
CA PRO A 404 -6.52 -6.73 54.87
C PRO A 404 -5.03 -6.99 55.12
N GLU A 405 -4.64 -6.98 56.39
CA GLU A 405 -3.30 -7.35 56.86
C GLU A 405 -3.15 -8.87 57.08
N ASN A 406 -1.89 -9.27 57.25
CA ASN A 406 -1.31 -10.53 57.72
C ASN A 406 -2.19 -11.54 58.51
N VAL A 407 -1.96 -12.83 58.23
CA VAL A 407 -2.08 -13.93 59.21
C VAL A 407 -0.85 -14.85 59.11
N SER A 408 -0.40 -15.38 60.24
CA SER A 408 0.70 -16.33 60.41
C SER A 408 0.26 -17.52 61.30
N THR A 409 1.00 -18.62 61.49
CA THR A 409 2.39 -18.96 61.12
C THR A 409 2.50 -20.50 61.03
N ALA A 410 3.35 -21.07 60.17
CA ALA A 410 3.69 -22.50 60.24
C ALA A 410 5.13 -22.79 59.78
N THR A 411 5.88 -23.48 60.63
CA THR A 411 7.27 -23.91 60.44
C THR A 411 7.34 -25.38 60.05
N ASP A 412 8.23 -25.75 59.13
CA ASP A 412 8.78 -27.10 59.07
C ASP A 412 10.25 -27.06 58.58
N THR A 413 11.00 -28.16 58.77
CA THR A 413 12.45 -28.13 58.98
C THR A 413 13.27 -29.08 58.09
N ARG A 414 14.41 -28.53 57.60
CA ARG A 414 15.65 -29.23 57.16
C ARG A 414 15.59 -30.10 55.88
N PRO A 415 16.76 -30.48 55.30
CA PRO A 415 18.02 -29.71 55.20
C PRO A 415 18.65 -29.79 53.80
N GLU A 416 19.44 -28.80 53.37
CA GLU A 416 20.52 -29.06 52.40
C GLU A 416 21.66 -28.03 52.44
N ALA A 417 22.80 -28.38 51.84
CA ALA A 417 24.11 -27.89 52.24
C ALA A 417 24.73 -26.81 51.34
N VAL A 418 25.34 -25.82 52.00
CA VAL A 418 26.61 -25.16 51.66
C VAL A 418 26.89 -24.90 50.17
N ASN A 419 26.80 -23.62 49.77
CA ASN A 419 28.01 -22.90 49.38
C ASN A 419 27.92 -21.39 49.57
N HIS A 420 29.05 -20.77 49.94
CA HIS A 420 29.11 -19.39 50.43
C HIS A 420 29.16 -18.34 49.31
N MET A 421 28.29 -17.34 49.38
CA MET A 421 28.70 -15.95 49.21
C MET A 421 28.10 -15.10 50.34
N THR A 422 28.95 -14.32 51.01
CA THR A 422 28.64 -13.67 52.28
C THR A 422 27.68 -12.49 52.12
N HIS A 423 26.48 -12.59 52.70
CA HIS A 423 25.65 -11.42 52.99
C HIS A 423 26.31 -10.57 54.07
N ASN A 424 26.73 -9.35 53.72
CA ASN A 424 27.02 -8.32 54.70
C ASN A 424 25.73 -7.54 54.98
N THR A 425 25.09 -7.82 56.12
CA THR A 425 23.88 -7.13 56.57
C THR A 425 24.22 -5.75 57.13
N ALA A 426 24.27 -4.75 56.27
CA ALA A 426 24.28 -3.34 56.66
C ALA A 426 22.90 -2.72 56.44
N LYS A 427 22.51 -1.79 57.34
CA LYS A 427 21.27 -0.99 57.26
C LYS A 427 21.07 -0.43 55.85
N ALA A 428 19.85 -0.53 55.34
CA ALA A 428 19.40 0.23 54.17
C ALA A 428 19.21 1.72 54.53
N THR A 429 20.31 2.41 54.84
CA THR A 429 20.38 3.87 54.68
C THR A 429 20.41 4.16 53.19
N THR A 430 19.63 5.15 52.78
CA THR A 430 19.50 5.56 51.38
C THR A 430 20.84 6.00 50.80
N ASP A 431 21.39 5.20 49.87
CA ASP A 431 22.40 5.66 48.94
C ASP A 431 21.77 6.70 48.01
N ALA A 432 21.85 7.96 48.42
CA ALA A 432 21.62 9.08 47.54
C ALA A 432 22.79 9.12 46.53
N GLU A 433 22.64 8.40 45.42
CA GLU A 433 23.57 8.44 44.29
C GLU A 433 23.92 9.91 43.96
N ASN A 434 25.22 10.19 43.83
CA ASN A 434 25.77 11.54 43.58
C ASN A 434 25.42 12.06 42.17
N TYR A 435 24.14 12.35 41.92
CA TYR A 435 23.73 13.16 40.78
C TYR A 435 24.05 14.63 41.07
N PRO A 436 24.49 15.42 40.08
CA PRO A 436 24.85 16.84 40.24
C PRO A 436 23.65 17.76 40.51
N VAL A 437 22.42 17.22 40.52
CA VAL A 437 21.16 17.93 40.68
C VAL A 437 20.24 17.06 41.55
N ASP A 438 19.51 17.68 42.48
CA ASP A 438 18.49 16.98 43.26
C ASP A 438 17.39 16.42 42.34
N ILE A 439 17.29 15.09 42.28
CA ILE A 439 16.29 14.36 41.48
C ILE A 439 14.87 14.79 41.88
N ASN A 440 14.64 15.11 43.16
CA ASN A 440 13.32 15.51 43.64
C ASN A 440 12.88 16.88 43.11
N ALA A 441 13.80 17.72 42.66
CA ALA A 441 13.50 18.98 41.98
C ALA A 441 13.06 18.79 40.51
N LEU A 442 13.40 17.65 39.88
CA LEU A 442 13.11 17.35 38.47
C LEU A 442 11.65 16.89 38.25
N LYS A 443 10.70 17.77 38.58
CA LYS A 443 9.26 17.52 38.49
C LYS A 443 8.69 17.92 37.12
N PRO A 444 7.51 17.37 36.72
CA PRO A 444 6.80 17.82 35.53
C PRO A 444 6.57 19.34 35.48
N ASN A 445 6.76 19.94 34.32
CA ASN A 445 6.62 21.36 34.06
C ASN A 445 5.60 21.59 32.94
N ASN A 446 4.49 22.26 33.23
CA ASN A 446 3.41 22.49 32.26
C ASN A 446 3.85 23.37 31.09
N GLY A 447 4.74 24.35 31.30
CA GLY A 447 5.25 25.23 30.24
C GLY A 447 6.12 24.47 29.24
N LEU A 448 7.03 23.61 29.72
CA LEU A 448 7.81 22.71 28.86
C LEU A 448 6.92 21.69 28.14
N GLY A 449 5.94 21.10 28.83
CA GLY A 449 4.96 20.20 28.21
C GLY A 449 4.17 20.88 27.08
N ILE A 450 3.69 22.10 27.28
CA ILE A 450 3.01 22.90 26.25
C ILE A 450 3.97 23.18 25.09
N PHE A 451 5.20 23.61 25.36
CA PHE A 451 6.21 23.90 24.34
C PHE A 451 6.44 22.69 23.41
N TYR A 452 6.77 21.52 23.95
CA TYR A 452 7.01 20.33 23.13
C TYR A 452 5.77 19.88 22.34
N PHE A 453 4.59 19.95 22.96
CA PHE A 453 3.33 19.59 22.30
C PHE A 453 2.97 20.56 21.15
N THR A 454 3.11 21.87 21.37
CA THR A 454 2.90 22.88 20.33
C THR A 454 3.91 22.75 19.20
N CYS A 455 5.20 22.52 19.50
CA CYS A 455 6.21 22.25 18.47
C CYS A 455 5.86 21.03 17.62
N ALA A 456 5.40 19.93 18.23
CA ALA A 456 4.97 18.75 17.50
C ALA A 456 3.74 19.01 16.61
N ILE A 457 2.74 19.76 17.09
CA ILE A 457 1.59 20.19 16.27
C ILE A 457 2.05 21.06 15.09
N MET A 458 2.86 22.09 15.34
CA MET A 458 3.36 22.99 14.28
C MET A 458 4.14 22.22 13.22
N LEU A 459 5.04 21.32 13.65
CA LEU A 459 5.82 20.48 12.74
C LEU A 459 4.92 19.52 11.97
N THR A 460 3.90 18.92 12.61
CA THR A 460 2.89 18.08 11.95
C THR A 460 2.17 18.85 10.85
N THR A 461 1.65 20.04 11.16
CA THR A 461 0.93 20.89 10.19
C THR A 461 1.81 21.27 9.01
N VAL A 462 3.05 21.74 9.26
CA VAL A 462 4.01 22.07 8.18
C VAL A 462 4.32 20.84 7.32
N SER A 463 4.55 19.68 7.95
CA SER A 463 4.88 18.44 7.24
C SER A 463 3.72 17.94 6.38
N ILE A 464 2.48 18.06 6.84
CA ILE A 464 1.27 17.74 6.08
C ILE A 464 1.10 18.72 4.91
N THR A 465 1.19 20.03 5.14
CA THR A 465 1.07 21.05 4.08
C THR A 465 2.11 20.84 2.98
N LEU A 466 3.35 20.52 3.34
CA LEU A 466 4.40 20.16 2.38
C LEU A 466 4.11 18.82 1.67
N SER A 467 3.56 17.83 2.37
CA SER A 467 3.15 16.53 1.80
C SER A 467 1.90 16.60 0.91
N LEU A 468 1.16 17.72 0.94
CA LEU A 468 0.09 18.02 -0.01
C LEU A 468 0.60 18.86 -1.21
N SER A 469 1.88 19.22 -1.24
CA SER A 469 2.45 20.04 -2.32
C SER A 469 2.47 19.32 -3.66
N SER A 470 2.07 20.04 -4.71
CA SER A 470 2.27 19.61 -6.10
C SER A 470 3.75 19.66 -6.53
N ASN A 471 4.68 20.21 -5.74
CA ASN A 471 6.12 20.15 -6.01
C ASN A 471 6.71 18.82 -5.48
N MET A 472 7.52 18.12 -6.28
CA MET A 472 8.17 16.87 -5.84
C MET A 472 9.11 17.07 -4.64
N TRP A 473 9.87 18.18 -4.63
CA TRP A 473 10.80 18.49 -3.54
C TRP A 473 10.06 18.93 -2.27
N GLY A 474 8.97 19.68 -2.43
CA GLY A 474 8.06 20.02 -1.33
C GLY A 474 7.46 18.76 -0.70
N TRP A 475 6.95 17.85 -1.54
CA TRP A 475 6.43 16.56 -1.11
C TRP A 475 7.48 15.71 -0.39
N LEU A 476 8.68 15.53 -0.95
CA LEU A 476 9.78 14.77 -0.34
C LEU A 476 10.21 15.37 1.02
N LEU A 477 10.32 16.70 1.11
CA LEU A 477 10.59 17.38 2.37
C LEU A 477 9.47 17.14 3.39
N GLY A 478 8.21 17.19 2.95
CA GLY A 478 7.05 16.84 3.78
C GLY A 478 7.12 15.41 4.32
N GLN A 479 7.47 14.41 3.49
CA GLN A 479 7.65 13.03 3.94
C GLN A 479 8.81 12.87 4.94
N LEU A 480 9.93 13.57 4.72
CA LEU A 480 11.07 13.56 5.64
C LEU A 480 10.70 14.16 7.01
N LEU A 481 10.04 15.33 7.02
CA LEU A 481 9.61 15.99 8.25
C LEU A 481 8.49 15.20 8.96
N LEU A 482 7.56 14.58 8.22
CA LEU A 482 6.61 13.62 8.79
C LEU A 482 7.34 12.46 9.50
N SER A 483 8.40 11.91 8.91
CA SER A 483 9.12 10.79 9.52
C SER A 483 9.70 11.13 10.90
N ILE A 484 10.23 12.35 11.06
CA ILE A 484 10.74 12.94 12.31
C ILE A 484 9.58 13.22 13.28
N THR A 485 8.49 13.79 12.78
CA THR A 485 7.29 14.13 13.54
C THR A 485 6.66 12.88 14.18
N PHE A 486 6.59 11.76 13.46
CA PHE A 486 6.07 10.49 13.98
C PHE A 486 6.96 9.89 15.10
N ILE A 487 8.28 10.13 15.06
CA ILE A 487 9.19 9.77 16.17
C ILE A 487 8.95 10.70 17.37
N GLN A 488 8.78 12.00 17.14
CA GLN A 488 8.48 12.97 18.20
C GLN A 488 7.14 12.68 18.90
N TRP A 489 6.10 12.29 18.15
CA TRP A 489 4.83 11.85 18.73
C TRP A 489 4.97 10.56 19.55
N PHE A 490 5.87 9.64 19.18
CA PHE A 490 6.18 8.49 20.00
C PHE A 490 6.88 8.88 21.32
N ALA A 491 7.82 9.83 21.31
CA ALA A 491 8.44 10.36 22.52
C ALA A 491 7.45 11.11 23.43
N ILE A 492 6.51 11.88 22.85
CA ILE A 492 5.42 12.53 23.59
C ILE A 492 4.46 11.49 24.19
N LEU A 493 4.11 10.44 23.46
CA LEU A 493 3.32 9.31 23.95
C LEU A 493 4.01 8.61 25.14
N HIS A 494 5.32 8.41 25.06
CA HIS A 494 6.13 7.83 26.14
C HIS A 494 5.96 8.64 27.44
N GLU A 495 6.30 9.93 27.42
CA GLU A 495 6.22 10.82 28.60
C GLU A 495 4.80 11.01 29.13
N ALA A 496 3.83 11.21 28.24
CA ALA A 496 2.43 11.34 28.60
C ALA A 496 1.87 10.02 29.19
N GLY A 497 2.38 8.86 28.74
CA GLY A 497 2.09 7.54 29.30
C GLY A 497 2.59 7.38 30.74
N HIS A 498 3.82 7.82 31.02
CA HIS A 498 4.37 7.88 32.39
C HIS A 498 3.71 8.94 33.28
N LYS A 499 2.99 9.89 32.67
CA LYS A 499 2.39 11.08 33.31
C LYS A 499 3.44 12.07 33.82
N THR A 500 4.61 12.08 33.19
CA THR A 500 5.75 12.94 33.51
C THR A 500 5.76 14.22 32.67
N MET A 501 5.02 14.27 31.55
CA MET A 501 5.04 15.42 30.65
C MET A 501 4.42 16.69 31.25
N PHE A 502 3.32 16.54 32.01
CA PHE A 502 2.61 17.64 32.68
C PHE A 502 2.38 17.33 34.17
N GLN A 503 2.07 18.35 34.97
CA GLN A 503 1.66 18.17 36.37
C GLN A 503 0.25 17.59 36.47
N SER A 504 -0.65 17.99 35.55
CA SER A 504 -2.01 17.47 35.50
C SER A 504 -2.05 16.04 34.95
N ARG A 505 -2.44 15.08 35.80
CA ARG A 505 -2.66 13.67 35.41
C ARG A 505 -3.75 13.53 34.33
N TRP A 506 -4.73 14.44 34.32
CA TRP A 506 -5.79 14.49 33.30
C TRP A 506 -5.24 14.95 31.95
N LEU A 507 -4.40 15.99 31.93
CA LEU A 507 -3.80 16.51 30.70
C LEU A 507 -2.85 15.48 30.07
N ASN A 508 -1.97 14.86 30.86
CA ASN A 508 -1.13 13.75 30.40
C ASN A 508 -1.97 12.63 29.72
N ARG A 509 -3.15 12.32 30.27
CA ARG A 509 -4.00 11.25 29.70
C ARG A 509 -4.54 11.62 28.32
N TRP A 510 -4.99 12.85 28.12
CA TRP A 510 -5.45 13.31 26.80
C TRP A 510 -4.31 13.43 25.79
N ILE A 511 -3.16 13.96 26.21
CA ILE A 511 -1.97 14.05 25.35
C ILE A 511 -1.46 12.66 24.97
N CYS A 512 -1.53 11.67 25.88
CA CYS A 512 -1.24 10.26 25.59
C CYS A 512 -2.18 9.70 24.51
N TYR A 513 -3.46 10.07 24.48
CA TYR A 513 -4.35 9.67 23.39
C TYR A 513 -4.00 10.35 22.06
N ILE A 514 -3.81 11.67 22.05
CA ILE A 514 -3.47 12.44 20.84
C ILE A 514 -2.13 11.97 20.25
N ALA A 515 -1.10 11.85 21.08
CA ALA A 515 0.21 11.37 20.67
C ALA A 515 0.17 9.91 20.21
N GLY A 516 -0.64 9.08 20.88
CA GLY A 516 -0.90 7.70 20.45
C GLY A 516 -1.54 7.61 19.06
N PHE A 517 -2.47 8.52 18.74
CA PHE A 517 -3.10 8.57 17.42
C PHE A 517 -2.07 8.86 16.32
N PHE A 518 -1.15 9.81 16.53
CA PHE A 518 -0.08 10.06 15.56
C PHE A 518 1.01 8.98 15.54
N ALA A 519 1.34 8.38 16.69
CA ALA A 519 2.34 7.30 16.79
C ALA A 519 1.86 5.93 16.26
N LEU A 520 0.57 5.82 15.89
CA LEU A 520 -0.14 4.58 15.56
C LEU A 520 -0.14 3.54 16.71
N ILE A 521 -0.30 4.02 17.95
CA ILE A 521 -0.37 3.20 19.18
C ILE A 521 -1.54 3.68 20.07
N PRO A 522 -2.53 2.83 20.40
CA PRO A 522 -3.59 3.20 21.34
C PRO A 522 -3.03 3.52 22.74
N GLY A 523 -3.23 4.76 23.21
CA GLY A 523 -2.52 5.30 24.38
C GLY A 523 -2.72 4.54 25.70
N ASP A 524 -3.91 3.95 25.93
CA ASP A 524 -4.12 3.10 27.11
C ASP A 524 -3.52 1.69 26.95
N CYS A 525 -3.39 1.18 25.72
CA CYS A 525 -2.66 -0.06 25.46
C CYS A 525 -1.16 0.17 25.72
N TRP A 526 -0.60 1.25 25.16
CA TRP A 526 0.77 1.70 25.45
C TRP A 526 1.03 1.77 26.96
N ARG A 527 0.26 2.58 27.69
CA ARG A 527 0.46 2.83 29.12
C ARG A 527 0.38 1.56 29.98
N LEU A 528 -0.46 0.60 29.63
CA LEU A 528 -0.61 -0.65 30.40
C LEU A 528 0.48 -1.68 30.08
N VAL A 529 0.92 -1.75 28.83
CA VAL A 529 1.98 -2.66 28.36
C VAL A 529 3.36 -2.15 28.76
N HIS A 530 3.62 -0.86 28.59
CA HIS A 530 4.87 -0.21 29.00
C HIS A 530 5.08 -0.26 30.52
N ALA A 531 4.00 -0.19 31.32
CA ALA A 531 4.09 -0.42 32.76
C ALA A 531 4.43 -1.88 33.15
N LYS A 532 4.11 -2.86 32.29
CA LYS A 532 4.55 -4.26 32.48
C LYS A 532 5.99 -4.46 32.02
N HIS A 533 6.42 -3.79 30.97
CA HIS A 533 7.81 -3.75 30.51
C HIS A 533 8.74 -3.29 31.65
N HIS A 534 8.56 -2.07 32.17
CA HIS A 534 9.29 -1.55 33.34
C HIS A 534 9.24 -2.42 34.61
N TYR A 535 8.30 -3.36 34.70
CA TYR A 535 8.21 -4.30 35.83
C TYR A 535 8.99 -5.60 35.58
N TRP A 536 9.10 -6.06 34.33
CA TRP A 536 9.70 -7.36 33.98
C TRP A 536 11.02 -7.26 33.20
N THR A 537 11.45 -6.08 32.75
CA THR A 537 12.72 -5.89 32.03
C THR A 537 13.88 -6.57 32.74
N GLY A 538 14.63 -7.37 31.99
CA GLY A 538 15.65 -8.30 32.48
C GLY A 538 15.21 -9.77 32.47
N TRP A 539 13.90 -10.06 32.51
CA TRP A 539 13.32 -11.39 32.26
C TRP A 539 12.66 -11.40 30.87
N GLN A 540 13.39 -11.89 29.87
CA GLN A 540 13.04 -11.77 28.45
C GLN A 540 11.70 -12.45 28.10
N ASP A 541 11.38 -13.54 28.77
CA ASP A 541 10.17 -14.37 28.62
C ASP A 541 8.95 -13.86 29.42
N LEU A 542 9.16 -13.01 30.42
CA LEU A 542 8.09 -12.39 31.22
C LEU A 542 7.78 -10.95 30.80
N ASP A 543 8.75 -10.24 30.23
CA ASP A 543 8.53 -8.92 29.65
C ASP A 543 7.76 -9.05 28.34
N VAL A 544 6.53 -8.56 28.39
CA VAL A 544 5.54 -8.59 27.30
C VAL A 544 5.99 -7.94 25.99
N THR A 545 7.07 -7.14 26.03
CA THR A 545 7.67 -6.51 24.86
C THR A 545 8.77 -7.34 24.20
N THR A 546 9.42 -8.25 24.96
CA THR A 546 10.53 -9.10 24.51
C THR A 546 10.20 -10.59 24.47
N GLU A 547 9.08 -11.06 25.03
CA GLU A 547 8.71 -12.48 25.08
C GLU A 547 8.65 -13.15 23.68
N THR A 548 8.36 -12.37 22.62
CA THR A 548 8.36 -12.88 21.24
C THR A 548 9.76 -13.04 20.64
N LEU A 549 10.80 -12.57 21.34
CA LEU A 549 12.20 -12.58 20.95
C LEU A 549 13.02 -13.63 21.73
N VAL A 550 12.40 -14.39 22.65
CA VAL A 550 13.05 -15.51 23.36
C VAL A 550 13.74 -16.43 22.35
N PRO A 551 15.01 -16.84 22.58
CA PRO A 551 15.75 -17.69 21.66
C PRO A 551 14.98 -18.95 21.27
N ARG A 552 14.82 -19.17 19.95
CA ARG A 552 14.12 -20.33 19.40
C ARG A 552 14.62 -20.71 18.02
N GLN A 553 14.40 -21.96 17.61
CA GLN A 553 14.69 -22.38 16.25
C GLN A 553 13.74 -21.73 15.25
N LEU A 554 14.29 -20.91 14.35
CA LEU A 554 13.56 -20.29 13.24
C LEU A 554 13.54 -21.20 12.01
N ARG A 555 12.39 -21.24 11.32
CA ARG A 555 12.26 -21.97 10.04
C ARG A 555 13.09 -21.29 8.94
N GLY A 556 13.54 -22.04 7.92
CA GLY A 556 14.38 -21.48 6.85
C GLY A 556 13.77 -20.28 6.12
N VAL A 557 12.46 -20.32 5.82
CA VAL A 557 11.73 -19.19 5.20
C VAL A 557 11.59 -18.00 6.16
N GLU A 558 11.37 -18.25 7.45
CA GLU A 558 11.26 -17.22 8.48
C GLU A 558 12.59 -16.48 8.65
N ARG A 559 13.70 -17.21 8.74
CA ARG A 559 15.06 -16.68 8.75
C ARG A 559 15.36 -15.82 7.51
N LEU A 560 15.00 -16.31 6.32
CA LEU A 560 15.19 -15.58 5.07
C LEU A 560 14.44 -14.24 5.08
N VAL A 561 13.17 -14.22 5.52
CA VAL A 561 12.36 -12.99 5.59
C VAL A 561 12.93 -12.00 6.61
N ILE A 562 13.29 -12.47 7.81
CA ILE A 562 13.90 -11.64 8.87
C ILE A 562 15.19 -10.98 8.37
N ASN A 563 16.11 -11.76 7.81
CA ASN A 563 17.35 -11.25 7.24
C ASN A 563 17.12 -10.27 6.09
N LEU A 564 16.22 -10.59 5.16
CA LEU A 564 15.95 -9.75 4.01
C LEU A 564 15.36 -8.39 4.43
N CYS A 565 14.37 -8.40 5.34
CA CYS A 565 13.80 -7.16 5.88
C CYS A 565 14.83 -6.35 6.66
N TRP A 566 15.64 -7.00 7.51
CA TRP A 566 16.73 -6.34 8.24
C TRP A 566 17.77 -5.70 7.31
N ARG A 567 18.19 -6.42 6.26
CA ARG A 567 19.20 -5.97 5.30
C ARG A 567 18.71 -4.85 4.39
N LEU A 568 17.44 -4.87 4.00
CA LEU A 568 16.79 -3.89 3.13
C LEU A 568 16.08 -2.75 3.87
N TRP A 569 16.19 -2.68 5.21
CA TRP A 569 15.54 -1.66 6.04
C TRP A 569 14.00 -1.62 5.90
N ILE A 570 13.40 -2.77 5.60
CA ILE A 570 11.94 -2.93 5.59
C ILE A 570 11.51 -3.04 7.06
N PRO A 571 10.62 -2.16 7.56
CA PRO A 571 10.33 -2.02 8.99
C PRO A 571 9.37 -3.10 9.52
N LEU A 572 9.74 -4.36 9.33
CA LEU A 572 8.98 -5.52 9.76
C LEU A 572 8.85 -5.55 11.28
N PHE A 573 9.90 -5.17 12.01
CA PHE A 573 9.98 -5.36 13.45
C PHE A 573 9.10 -4.36 14.20
N ALA A 574 9.17 -3.06 13.93
CA ALA A 574 8.31 -2.04 14.50
C ALA A 574 6.82 -2.28 14.16
N SER A 575 6.55 -2.78 12.94
CA SER A 575 5.20 -3.14 12.51
C SER A 575 4.64 -4.32 13.32
N LEU A 576 5.39 -5.42 13.42
CA LEU A 576 4.99 -6.61 14.21
C LEU A 576 4.95 -6.32 15.71
N TYR A 577 5.92 -5.56 16.23
CA TYR A 577 5.99 -5.09 17.62
C TYR A 577 4.73 -4.29 17.97
N ARG A 578 4.38 -3.28 17.15
CA ARG A 578 3.15 -2.50 17.33
C ARG A 578 1.90 -3.37 17.28
N TRP A 579 1.83 -4.27 16.29
CA TRP A 579 0.69 -5.17 16.15
C TRP A 579 0.52 -6.06 17.39
N ASN A 580 1.55 -6.83 17.74
CA ASN A 580 1.52 -7.79 18.83
C ASN A 580 1.30 -7.13 20.19
N ASN A 581 1.90 -5.96 20.44
CA ASN A 581 1.90 -5.36 21.76
C ASN A 581 0.78 -4.34 21.98
N TYR A 582 0.19 -3.74 20.92
CA TYR A 582 -0.81 -2.67 21.12
C TYR A 582 -2.09 -2.79 20.28
N TRP A 583 -2.14 -3.66 19.26
CA TRP A 583 -3.33 -3.84 18.41
C TRP A 583 -3.97 -5.23 18.46
N ASN A 584 -3.20 -6.26 18.82
CA ASN A 584 -3.65 -7.65 18.93
C ASN A 584 -4.58 -7.81 20.14
N LEU A 585 -5.86 -7.46 19.95
CA LEU A 585 -6.89 -7.45 20.99
C LEU A 585 -7.06 -8.82 21.70
N PRO A 586 -7.03 -9.98 21.02
CA PRO A 586 -7.04 -11.28 21.70
C PRO A 586 -5.87 -11.48 22.67
N ARG A 587 -4.64 -11.12 22.27
CA ARG A 587 -3.43 -11.18 23.12
C ARG A 587 -3.54 -10.23 24.30
N LEU A 588 -3.93 -8.97 24.08
CA LEU A 588 -4.14 -7.97 25.13
C LEU A 588 -5.21 -8.38 26.16
N ARG A 589 -6.32 -8.97 25.71
CA ARG A 589 -7.40 -9.46 26.60
C ARG A 589 -7.01 -10.69 27.41
N LYS A 590 -6.02 -11.48 26.97
CA LYS A 590 -5.40 -12.55 27.77
C LYS A 590 -4.40 -11.97 28.78
N MET A 591 -3.56 -11.03 28.35
CA MET A 591 -2.50 -10.40 29.15
C MET A 591 -3.02 -9.63 30.39
N PHE A 592 -4.18 -8.97 30.29
CA PHE A 592 -4.77 -8.21 31.39
C PHE A 592 -5.96 -8.95 32.01
N GLN A 593 -5.80 -9.46 33.23
CA GLN A 593 -6.87 -10.22 33.90
C GLN A 593 -8.07 -9.35 34.33
N ARG A 594 -7.85 -8.10 34.79
CA ARG A 594 -8.90 -7.24 35.36
C ARG A 594 -9.88 -6.76 34.28
N SER A 595 -11.19 -6.96 34.49
CA SER A 595 -12.26 -6.56 33.55
C SER A 595 -12.21 -5.09 33.13
N ARG A 596 -11.84 -4.18 34.04
CA ARG A 596 -11.65 -2.75 33.72
C ARG A 596 -10.56 -2.51 32.69
N GLN A 597 -9.43 -3.22 32.78
CA GLN A 597 -8.32 -3.13 31.81
C GLN A 597 -8.75 -3.72 30.45
N LYS A 598 -9.40 -4.89 30.44
CA LYS A 598 -9.94 -5.52 29.21
C LYS A 598 -10.89 -4.58 28.45
N ARG A 599 -11.82 -3.92 29.17
CA ARG A 599 -12.71 -2.89 28.56
C ARG A 599 -11.90 -1.73 28.00
N LEU A 600 -10.97 -1.18 28.79
CA LEU A 600 -10.18 -0.01 28.42
C LEU A 600 -9.37 -0.22 27.12
N VAL A 601 -8.63 -1.33 26.99
CA VAL A 601 -7.88 -1.63 25.76
C VAL A 601 -8.82 -1.88 24.56
N THR A 602 -9.96 -2.53 24.79
CA THR A 602 -10.97 -2.77 23.74
C THR A 602 -11.53 -1.46 23.20
N THR A 603 -12.02 -0.58 24.09
CA THR A 603 -12.59 0.73 23.73
C THR A 603 -11.55 1.61 23.04
N ASN A 604 -10.30 1.61 23.50
CA ASN A 604 -9.25 2.46 22.93
C ASN A 604 -8.82 2.00 21.53
N ILE A 605 -8.69 0.67 21.30
CA ILE A 605 -8.46 0.12 19.95
C ILE A 605 -9.64 0.44 19.01
N VAL A 606 -10.88 0.19 19.45
CA VAL A 606 -12.08 0.43 18.62
C VAL A 606 -12.21 1.92 18.27
N ALA A 607 -12.02 2.83 19.23
CA ALA A 607 -12.08 4.27 18.98
C ALA A 607 -11.06 4.73 17.93
N TYR A 608 -9.84 4.19 17.94
CA TYR A 608 -8.82 4.55 16.96
C TYR A 608 -9.12 3.94 15.58
N LEU A 609 -9.58 2.68 15.52
CA LEU A 609 -10.01 2.06 14.26
C LEU A 609 -11.15 2.86 13.61
N LEU A 610 -12.13 3.30 14.41
CA LEU A 610 -13.22 4.17 13.93
C LEU A 610 -12.68 5.53 13.45
N ALA A 611 -11.78 6.16 14.20
CA ALA A 611 -11.18 7.45 13.80
C ALA A 611 -10.37 7.34 12.49
N TYR A 612 -9.47 6.36 12.37
CA TYR A 612 -8.72 6.15 11.12
C TYR A 612 -9.63 5.78 9.95
N THR A 613 -10.67 4.97 10.18
CA THR A 613 -11.64 4.59 9.15
C THR A 613 -12.41 5.82 8.67
N ALA A 614 -12.96 6.63 9.58
CA ALA A 614 -13.68 7.85 9.27
C ALA A 614 -12.80 8.82 8.47
N ILE A 615 -11.58 9.11 8.95
CA ILE A 615 -10.63 10.00 8.26
C ILE A 615 -10.26 9.43 6.88
N THR A 616 -10.03 8.13 6.75
CA THR A 616 -9.68 7.50 5.46
C THR A 616 -10.85 7.53 4.46
N ILE A 617 -12.10 7.44 4.93
CA ILE A 617 -13.30 7.60 4.09
C ILE A 617 -13.45 9.07 3.66
N THR A 618 -13.31 10.03 4.58
CA THR A 618 -13.48 11.47 4.30
C THR A 618 -12.36 12.04 3.41
N VAL A 619 -11.10 11.68 3.64
CA VAL A 619 -9.92 12.22 2.94
C VAL A 619 -9.56 11.38 1.70
N GLY A 620 -9.97 10.12 1.67
CA GLY A 620 -9.68 9.15 0.61
C GLY A 620 -8.35 8.40 0.83
N ALA A 621 -8.39 7.08 0.69
CA ALA A 621 -7.23 6.21 0.94
C ALA A 621 -6.00 6.54 0.07
N SER A 622 -6.21 6.98 -1.18
CA SER A 622 -5.10 7.41 -2.05
C SER A 622 -4.41 8.65 -1.49
N THR A 623 -5.17 9.64 -1.02
CA THR A 623 -4.66 10.88 -0.42
C THR A 623 -3.94 10.57 0.89
N MET A 624 -4.49 9.69 1.73
CA MET A 624 -3.84 9.23 2.95
C MET A 624 -2.49 8.56 2.66
N LEU A 625 -2.45 7.65 1.68
CA LEU A 625 -1.22 6.95 1.31
C LEU A 625 -0.15 7.88 0.71
N THR A 626 -0.53 8.83 -0.13
CA THR A 626 0.43 9.79 -0.71
C THR A 626 0.86 10.88 0.28
N THR A 627 0.00 11.24 1.25
CA THR A 627 0.32 12.26 2.26
C THR A 627 1.17 11.69 3.39
N PHE A 628 0.93 10.46 3.84
CA PHE A 628 1.58 9.90 5.04
C PHE A 628 2.45 8.66 4.80
N GLY A 629 2.27 7.94 3.69
CA GLY A 629 2.79 6.58 3.52
C GLY A 629 4.32 6.46 3.56
N LEU A 630 5.04 7.33 2.85
CA LEU A 630 6.51 7.27 2.82
C LEU A 630 7.09 7.80 4.15
N GLY A 631 6.52 8.86 4.71
CA GLY A 631 6.93 9.39 6.02
C GLY A 631 6.74 8.37 7.15
N LEU A 632 5.62 7.64 7.16
CA LEU A 632 5.38 6.52 8.09
C LEU A 632 6.39 5.38 7.89
N LEU A 633 6.64 4.97 6.65
CA LEU A 633 7.59 3.90 6.33
C LEU A 633 9.00 4.23 6.81
N ILE A 634 9.49 5.44 6.53
CA ILE A 634 10.79 5.92 7.00
C ILE A 634 10.80 6.01 8.53
N SER A 635 9.74 6.54 9.15
CA SER A 635 9.65 6.65 10.60
C SER A 635 9.75 5.28 11.28
N PHE A 636 9.05 4.27 10.76
CA PHE A 636 9.11 2.93 11.32
C PHE A 636 10.50 2.29 11.12
N ALA A 637 11.17 2.54 9.99
CA ALA A 637 12.54 2.04 9.76
C ALA A 637 13.58 2.71 10.68
N LEU A 638 13.38 3.98 11.03
CA LEU A 638 14.18 4.68 12.05
C LEU A 638 13.82 4.23 13.48
N GLN A 639 12.56 3.90 13.75
CA GLN A 639 12.12 3.36 15.04
C GLN A 639 12.58 1.92 15.26
N ASP A 640 12.73 1.09 14.23
CA ASP A 640 13.42 -0.20 14.33
C ASP A 640 14.81 -0.01 14.94
N LEU A 641 15.58 0.96 14.46
CA LEU A 641 16.90 1.26 15.00
C LEU A 641 16.82 1.71 16.46
N LEU A 642 15.94 2.66 16.77
CA LEU A 642 15.84 3.22 18.12
C LEU A 642 15.35 2.18 19.14
N ILE A 643 14.24 1.49 18.85
CA ILE A 643 13.57 0.59 19.80
C ILE A 643 14.34 -0.73 19.94
N LEU A 644 14.80 -1.34 18.84
CA LEU A 644 15.57 -2.60 18.96
C LEU A 644 16.85 -2.39 19.77
N SER A 645 17.52 -1.24 19.61
CA SER A 645 18.74 -0.95 20.35
C SER A 645 18.61 -1.12 21.87
N GLN A 646 17.43 -0.85 22.43
CA GLN A 646 17.22 -0.72 23.87
C GLN A 646 17.38 -2.03 24.64
N HIS A 647 16.95 -3.16 24.06
CA HIS A 647 16.92 -4.46 24.72
C HIS A 647 17.40 -5.64 23.86
N THR A 648 17.61 -5.48 22.54
CA THR A 648 18.12 -6.58 21.73
C THR A 648 19.64 -6.66 21.80
N HIS A 649 20.18 -7.88 21.75
CA HIS A 649 21.61 -8.15 21.89
C HIS A 649 22.22 -7.56 23.17
N ILE A 650 21.56 -7.87 24.29
CA ILE A 650 21.88 -7.52 25.68
C ILE A 650 21.59 -8.77 26.52
N PRO A 651 22.38 -9.10 27.56
CA PRO A 651 22.27 -10.38 28.26
C PRO A 651 21.07 -10.41 29.22
N MET A 652 19.88 -10.53 28.67
CA MET A 652 18.65 -10.77 29.44
C MET A 652 18.59 -12.21 29.94
N LYS A 653 17.88 -12.43 31.04
CA LYS A 653 17.65 -13.76 31.62
C LYS A 653 16.33 -14.35 31.13
N LEU A 654 16.21 -15.67 31.23
CA LEU A 654 14.96 -16.40 31.08
C LEU A 654 14.53 -16.91 32.45
N SER A 655 13.23 -16.81 32.76
CA SER A 655 12.66 -17.39 33.97
C SER A 655 12.40 -18.89 33.81
N GLU A 656 12.28 -19.38 32.57
CA GLU A 656 12.08 -20.80 32.22
C GLU A 656 10.80 -21.42 32.86
N GLY A 657 9.88 -20.57 33.32
CA GLY A 657 8.66 -20.95 34.06
C GLY A 657 8.76 -20.81 35.58
N ASP A 658 9.95 -20.56 36.13
CA ASP A 658 10.16 -20.40 37.58
C ASP A 658 9.56 -19.11 38.15
N ALA A 659 9.21 -19.16 39.43
CA ALA A 659 8.66 -18.05 40.20
C ALA A 659 9.73 -17.01 40.58
N VAL A 660 10.14 -16.19 39.61
CA VAL A 660 11.17 -15.14 39.78
C VAL A 660 10.62 -13.82 40.32
N ARG A 661 11.51 -13.02 40.95
CA ARG A 661 11.21 -11.65 41.38
C ARG A 661 11.60 -10.64 40.28
N PRO A 662 10.85 -9.52 40.12
CA PRO A 662 11.22 -8.45 39.22
C PRO A 662 12.51 -7.75 39.68
N PHE A 663 13.32 -7.28 38.73
CA PHE A 663 14.51 -6.48 39.02
C PHE A 663 14.13 -5.06 39.47
N THR A 664 14.87 -4.50 40.43
CA THR A 664 14.71 -3.09 40.81
C THR A 664 15.12 -2.17 39.65
N PRO A 665 14.62 -0.92 39.58
CA PRO A 665 15.00 0.05 38.54
C PRO A 665 16.51 0.17 38.31
N LYS A 666 17.32 0.14 39.38
CA LYS A 666 18.80 0.18 39.27
C LYS A 666 19.38 -1.13 38.73
N GLN A 667 18.84 -2.28 39.12
CA GLN A 667 19.25 -3.58 38.58
C GLN A 667 18.89 -3.76 37.10
N GLN A 668 17.87 -3.05 36.59
CA GLN A 668 17.49 -3.09 35.19
C GLN A 668 18.52 -2.44 34.25
N GLU A 669 19.42 -1.59 34.77
CA GLU A 669 20.42 -0.86 33.97
C GLU A 669 21.23 -1.80 33.05
N VAL A 670 21.68 -2.94 33.56
CA VAL A 670 22.50 -3.92 32.81
C VAL A 670 21.73 -4.58 31.65
N PHE A 671 20.40 -4.60 31.70
CA PHE A 671 19.48 -5.16 30.70
C PHE A 671 18.92 -4.09 29.74
N THR A 672 19.45 -2.86 29.79
CA THR A 672 19.01 -1.72 28.98
C THR A 672 20.20 -1.08 28.25
N ARG A 673 19.97 -0.49 27.08
CA ARG A 673 20.94 0.29 26.32
C ARG A 673 20.43 1.71 26.07
N SER A 674 21.34 2.67 26.21
CA SER A 674 21.15 4.07 25.83
C SER A 674 21.89 4.35 24.52
N LEU A 675 21.32 5.19 23.66
CA LEU A 675 22.00 5.71 22.46
C LEU A 675 22.35 7.19 22.68
N THR A 676 23.56 7.63 22.32
CA THR A 676 23.87 9.07 22.36
C THR A 676 23.63 9.71 21.00
N PHE A 677 22.56 10.52 20.86
CA PHE A 677 22.32 11.35 19.67
C PHE A 677 22.93 12.77 19.82
N PRO A 678 23.05 13.56 18.72
CA PRO A 678 23.36 14.98 18.81
C PRO A 678 22.39 15.69 19.76
N THR A 679 22.91 16.56 20.63
CA THR A 679 22.16 17.13 21.77
C THR A 679 20.88 17.86 21.36
N TRP A 680 20.88 18.55 20.21
CA TRP A 680 19.69 19.20 19.67
C TRP A 680 18.60 18.20 19.28
N PHE A 681 18.97 17.06 18.66
CA PHE A 681 18.04 16.03 18.21
C PHE A 681 17.47 15.26 19.41
N ALA A 682 18.35 14.87 20.33
CA ALA A 682 17.98 14.23 21.59
C ALA A 682 16.96 15.08 22.38
N ARG A 683 17.23 16.38 22.56
CA ARG A 683 16.35 17.28 23.32
C ARG A 683 15.05 17.59 22.57
N LEU A 684 15.13 18.06 21.32
CA LEU A 684 13.97 18.61 20.60
C LEU A 684 13.05 17.54 20.01
N ILE A 685 13.61 16.43 19.51
CA ILE A 685 12.85 15.38 18.81
C ILE A 685 12.55 14.21 19.73
N LEU A 686 13.54 13.72 20.49
CA LEU A 686 13.39 12.51 21.32
C LEU A 686 12.96 12.80 22.75
N LEU A 687 12.89 14.05 23.20
CA LEU A 687 12.68 14.42 24.61
C LEU A 687 13.67 13.68 25.55
N ASN A 688 14.89 13.42 25.09
CA ASN A 688 15.94 12.60 25.73
C ASN A 688 15.59 11.13 26.01
N PHE A 689 14.57 10.57 25.35
CA PHE A 689 14.29 9.12 25.32
C PHE A 689 15.47 8.28 24.81
N ASP A 690 16.48 8.90 24.18
CA ASP A 690 17.74 8.24 23.82
C ASP A 690 18.54 7.75 25.04
N ALA A 691 18.36 8.39 26.20
CA ALA A 691 18.90 7.97 27.50
C ALA A 691 18.02 6.88 28.18
N HIS A 692 17.63 5.85 27.43
CA HIS A 692 16.64 4.86 27.85
C HIS A 692 17.04 4.07 29.10
N GLY A 693 18.32 3.75 29.29
CA GLY A 693 18.77 3.08 30.52
C GLY A 693 18.57 3.94 31.76
N LEU A 694 18.81 5.25 31.66
CA LEU A 694 18.58 6.20 32.75
C LEU A 694 17.08 6.37 33.03
N HIS A 695 16.24 6.29 31.98
CA HIS A 695 14.80 6.24 32.11
C HIS A 695 14.31 4.99 32.87
N HIS A 696 14.91 3.81 32.67
CA HIS A 696 14.59 2.63 33.48
C HIS A 696 14.94 2.78 34.97
N ILE A 697 16.05 3.46 35.28
CA ILE A 697 16.44 3.74 36.67
C ILE A 697 15.51 4.78 37.31
N LEU A 698 15.16 5.84 36.57
CA LEU A 698 14.41 7.00 37.05
C LEU A 698 13.13 7.31 36.23
N PRO A 699 12.17 6.37 36.09
CA PRO A 699 11.02 6.50 35.17
C PRO A 699 9.97 7.54 35.59
N ARG A 700 10.24 8.29 36.66
CA ARG A 700 9.42 9.42 37.17
C ARG A 700 10.03 10.78 36.83
N VAL A 701 11.29 10.83 36.41
CA VAL A 701 11.93 12.07 35.93
C VAL A 701 11.45 12.31 34.50
N PRO A 702 10.90 13.50 34.17
CA PRO A 702 10.49 13.79 32.80
C PRO A 702 11.67 13.74 31.83
N GLY A 703 11.46 13.20 30.64
CA GLY A 703 12.46 13.08 29.60
C GLY A 703 13.20 14.39 29.32
N TYR A 704 12.47 15.51 29.25
CA TYR A 704 13.09 16.83 29.05
C TYR A 704 14.03 17.28 30.18
N HIS A 705 14.02 16.64 31.36
CA HIS A 705 14.97 16.84 32.46
C HIS A 705 16.11 15.81 32.52
N LEU A 706 16.00 14.63 31.87
CA LEU A 706 17.04 13.58 31.92
C LEU A 706 18.43 14.06 31.50
N HIS A 707 18.52 15.10 30.65
CA HIS A 707 19.80 15.70 30.24
C HIS A 707 20.57 16.44 31.35
N GLN A 708 19.93 16.73 32.49
CA GLN A 708 20.53 17.43 33.63
C GLN A 708 21.28 16.46 34.55
N LEU A 709 21.01 15.17 34.41
CA LEU A 709 21.71 14.09 35.09
C LEU A 709 22.97 13.76 34.27
N GLN A 710 24.15 13.86 34.89
CA GLN A 710 25.43 13.52 34.25
C GLN A 710 25.52 12.04 33.81
N ALA A 711 24.69 11.17 34.40
CA ALA A 711 24.61 9.72 34.12
C ALA A 711 23.98 9.35 32.74
N ARG A 712 24.19 10.16 31.69
CA ARG A 712 23.90 9.75 30.30
C ARG A 712 24.75 8.54 29.87
N GLU A 713 25.87 8.29 30.55
CA GLU A 713 26.75 7.13 30.36
C GLU A 713 26.33 5.98 31.30
N THR A 714 25.15 5.40 31.06
CA THR A 714 24.75 4.11 31.64
C THR A 714 25.62 2.97 31.10
N LEU A 715 25.72 1.85 31.82
CA LEU A 715 26.66 0.75 31.50
C LEU A 715 26.75 0.35 30.00
N ASN A 716 25.61 0.25 29.30
CA ASN A 716 25.57 -0.14 27.88
C ASN A 716 25.38 1.06 26.92
N CYS A 717 25.96 2.24 27.20
CA CYS A 717 25.74 3.44 26.38
C CYS A 717 26.64 3.49 25.12
N ILE A 718 26.07 3.76 23.94
CA ILE A 718 26.80 3.76 22.66
C ILE A 718 26.35 4.89 21.73
N ARG A 719 27.25 5.39 20.87
CA ARG A 719 26.90 6.38 19.82
C ARG A 719 25.95 5.75 18.79
N TRP A 720 24.84 6.44 18.50
CA TRP A 720 23.78 5.94 17.60
C TRP A 720 24.31 5.35 16.27
N TRP A 721 25.26 6.04 15.62
CA TRP A 721 25.82 5.60 14.34
C TRP A 721 26.76 4.39 14.49
N LYS A 722 27.49 4.28 15.60
CA LYS A 722 28.29 3.08 15.90
C LYS A 722 27.38 1.88 16.06
N TRP A 723 26.29 2.03 16.83
CA TRP A 723 25.29 1.00 17.03
C TRP A 723 24.64 0.55 15.71
N ILE A 724 24.31 1.47 14.79
CA ILE A 724 23.78 1.07 13.46
C ILE A 724 24.78 0.24 12.68
N LEU A 725 26.05 0.67 12.59
CA LEU A 725 27.08 -0.07 11.85
C LEU A 725 27.31 -1.47 12.46
N ALA A 726 27.40 -1.52 13.79
CA ALA A 726 27.47 -2.74 14.60
C ALA A 726 26.30 -3.70 14.32
N ALA A 727 25.06 -3.25 14.57
CA ALA A 727 23.87 -4.07 14.43
C ALA A 727 23.61 -4.52 12.97
N LYS A 728 23.98 -3.71 11.97
CA LYS A 728 23.85 -4.06 10.55
C LYS A 728 24.96 -4.98 10.03
N ALA A 729 26.04 -5.20 10.78
CA ALA A 729 27.04 -6.24 10.48
C ALA A 729 26.54 -7.65 10.87
N VAL A 730 25.52 -7.73 11.75
CA VAL A 730 24.96 -8.98 12.26
C VAL A 730 23.68 -9.37 11.47
N PRO A 731 23.48 -10.68 11.16
CA PRO A 731 22.20 -11.19 10.66
C PRO A 731 21.01 -10.82 11.55
N GLY A 732 19.85 -10.59 10.93
CA GLY A 732 18.65 -10.13 11.61
C GLY A 732 18.17 -11.11 12.69
N GLU A 733 18.21 -12.42 12.43
CA GLU A 733 17.87 -13.41 13.46
C GLU A 733 18.83 -13.42 14.65
N ILE A 734 20.13 -13.19 14.42
CA ILE A 734 21.13 -13.20 15.50
C ILE A 734 20.94 -11.95 16.37
N LEU A 735 20.74 -10.78 15.76
CA LEU A 735 20.50 -9.54 16.51
C LEU A 735 19.24 -9.62 17.40
N LEU A 736 18.20 -10.30 16.93
CA LEU A 736 16.88 -10.31 17.56
C LEU A 736 16.65 -11.47 18.53
N PHE A 737 17.17 -12.66 18.23
CA PHE A 737 16.89 -13.89 18.98
C PHE A 737 18.13 -14.48 19.65
N GLN A 738 19.26 -13.76 19.66
CA GLN A 738 20.46 -14.15 20.40
C GLN A 738 21.02 -12.99 21.22
N ASN A 739 21.54 -13.33 22.39
CA ASN A 739 22.14 -12.38 23.34
C ASN A 739 23.65 -12.28 23.11
N ARG A 740 24.26 -11.16 23.52
CA ARG A 740 25.71 -10.91 23.25
C ARG A 740 26.63 -11.95 23.88
N ASP A 741 26.20 -12.56 24.99
CA ASP A 741 26.95 -13.59 25.71
C ASP A 741 26.93 -14.93 24.96
N GLU A 742 25.94 -15.15 24.07
CA GLU A 742 25.84 -16.34 23.21
C GLU A 742 26.69 -16.19 21.93
N THR A 743 26.84 -14.96 21.44
CA THR A 743 27.59 -14.66 20.19
C THR A 743 29.03 -14.22 20.42
N GLY A 744 29.37 -13.79 21.65
CA GLY A 744 30.63 -13.13 21.97
C GLY A 744 30.80 -11.74 21.33
N PHE A 745 29.72 -11.14 20.80
CA PHE A 745 29.83 -9.90 20.01
C PHE A 745 29.43 -8.67 20.82
N HIS A 746 30.44 -7.87 21.19
CA HIS A 746 30.30 -6.70 22.07
C HIS A 746 30.40 -5.39 21.27
N PHE A 747 29.61 -4.38 21.69
CA PHE A 747 29.49 -3.06 21.05
C PHE A 747 29.47 -1.93 22.08
#